data_AF-A0AAU3G6R1-F1
#
_entry.id   AF-A0AAU3G6R1-F1
#
_cell.length_a   1.000
_cell.length_b   1.000
_cell.length_c   1.000
_cell.angle_alpha   90.00
_cell.angle_beta   90.00
_cell.angle_gamma   90.00
#
_symmetry.space_group_name_H-M   'P 1'
#
loop_
_entity.id
_entity.type
_entity.pdbx_description
1 polymer ?
#
loop_
_entity_poly.entity_id
_entity_poly.type
_entity_poly.pdbx_seq_one_letter_code
_entity_poly.pdbx_strand_id
1 'polypeptide(L)'
;MTEALGEDLRLGGHRRALAIATGHYRHPSLPDLESPAKDAAIMRRVLSDPLLGGFDPVGILYDADLVTVRERIYDFFVSAEPDDFLFAYFSGHGVKDADGRLYLATIETDPERLLPSAVPAEYVRDCLDRCRARRVAIVLDCCYAGAFPRSRQQRGDLERVVIVAASAIQRAHEAEDESGQALPSVFGSAFFEGIETGAADGDGNGWVSVREAFDHARERLGYSGRNQTPTIDSRVGGDLWIARAPVRPGVLPPDVAALMHSGRVAARVMAVEEIGLWLLSADAIQVATAERALADLRADPAEEVGLAARRVLARHRGTSLTGLDEDAARAPLRDPLWYKKAVFYEVRVRSFSDSDGDGVGDLRGLINKLDYLGWLGVTCLILSPVFGSPLHDDGYDISDFLAINPDLGTRQDFVELIDAAHRKDIRVVLDLVLNHTSDQHEWFRRSRADPAGPYGGFYVWRDAVEAEAPYTRGSGDTQGWTYDPVRRAYYWHRFHAAEPDLNFDEPAVQEAMLDVVRHWLDLGVDGYRLVSAPFLYEREGTSGEGLAETHDYLKRLRAEVEKLYPGRVLMADANRRPADAAAYFGDPVTGDECHMVLYTSLIPRIFLAIRRENHQPVSDVLTRLPAIAPSCQWGVFLRNSEELSLASLDERERAYLFREYATAPRMRTETGIRRRLAPLADNERSLLELCTALMMSLPGSPMLYYGDEIGMGDNLMLRGGESVRTPMQWSPDRNAGFSHSEPDRLVLPVLMDSVYGYQATNVEAQRRSRSLLHFTRRVIELRRHNPAFGVGRFEEVASTNPAVFAYIRSHQADQVLCVVNFSRFAQSARLDLAGYANRTPVEAFGGSRFLPIGHEPYPLNLAGHGFYWLNLPA
;
A
#
# COMPACT_ATOMS: atom_id res chain seq x y z
N MET A 1 4.47 10.10 -22.37
CA MET A 1 5.73 9.48 -22.86
C MET A 1 5.49 8.93 -24.26
N THR A 2 5.59 9.77 -25.30
CA THR A 2 5.28 9.37 -26.69
C THR A 2 6.34 9.83 -27.69
N GLU A 3 7.58 10.03 -27.24
CA GLU A 3 8.72 10.42 -28.09
C GLU A 3 10.02 9.72 -27.63
N ALA A 4 10.04 8.38 -27.68
CA ALA A 4 11.26 7.60 -27.48
C ALA A 4 11.26 6.33 -28.34
N LEU A 5 11.15 6.49 -29.65
CA LEU A 5 11.62 5.50 -30.61
C LEU A 5 12.55 6.24 -31.57
N GLY A 6 13.82 6.34 -31.17
CA GLY A 6 14.88 6.74 -32.09
C GLY A 6 14.92 5.76 -33.27
N GLU A 7 15.13 6.30 -34.47
CA GLU A 7 15.33 5.53 -35.68
C GLU A 7 16.43 4.49 -35.47
N ASP A 8 16.01 3.23 -35.42
CA ASP A 8 16.91 2.10 -35.26
C ASP A 8 17.60 1.85 -36.60
N LEU A 9 18.89 2.18 -36.69
CA LEU A 9 19.73 2.09 -37.89
C LEU A 9 19.69 0.71 -38.60
N ARG A 10 19.19 -0.34 -37.94
CA ARG A 10 19.04 -1.70 -38.46
C ARG A 10 17.78 -1.92 -39.31
N LEU A 11 16.77 -1.04 -39.18
CA LEU A 11 15.47 -1.11 -39.87
C LEU A 11 15.18 0.09 -40.79
N GLY A 12 16.17 0.93 -41.12
CA GLY A 12 15.94 2.13 -41.94
C GLY A 12 15.26 1.84 -43.29
N GLY A 13 14.55 2.82 -43.88
CA GLY A 13 13.85 2.69 -45.18
C GLY A 13 12.45 2.05 -45.10
N HIS A 14 11.65 2.16 -46.17
CA HIS A 14 10.28 1.64 -46.18
C HIS A 14 10.26 0.11 -46.27
N ARG A 15 9.49 -0.54 -45.40
CA ARG A 15 9.38 -2.00 -45.32
C ARG A 15 8.08 -2.43 -45.99
N ARG A 16 8.15 -3.13 -47.12
CA ARG A 16 6.97 -3.52 -47.90
C ARG A 16 6.91 -5.03 -48.05
N ALA A 17 5.73 -5.59 -47.91
CA ALA A 17 5.54 -7.03 -48.04
C ALA A 17 4.46 -7.38 -49.07
N LEU A 18 4.62 -8.49 -49.78
CA LEU A 18 3.66 -9.02 -50.73
C LEU A 18 3.51 -10.52 -50.56
N ALA A 19 2.29 -10.96 -50.25
CA ALA A 19 1.90 -12.37 -50.27
C ALA A 19 1.09 -12.70 -51.54
N ILE A 20 1.45 -13.78 -52.22
CA ILE A 20 0.66 -14.37 -53.31
C ILE A 20 0.21 -15.74 -52.81
N ALA A 21 -1.07 -15.86 -52.51
CA ALA A 21 -1.69 -17.07 -52.00
C ALA A 21 -2.68 -17.60 -53.02
N THR A 22 -2.39 -18.76 -53.60
CA THR A 22 -3.30 -19.43 -54.54
C THR A 22 -3.70 -20.79 -53.97
N GLY A 23 -4.90 -20.84 -53.41
CA GLY A 23 -5.53 -22.03 -52.87
C GLY A 23 -6.54 -22.67 -53.82
N HIS A 24 -7.20 -21.88 -54.66
CA HIS A 24 -8.23 -22.39 -55.58
C HIS A 24 -7.75 -22.41 -57.03
N TYR A 25 -7.99 -23.53 -57.72
CA TYR A 25 -7.57 -23.74 -59.11
C TYR A 25 -8.75 -24.15 -59.99
N ARG A 26 -8.90 -23.49 -61.14
CA ARG A 26 -9.96 -23.81 -62.12
C ARG A 26 -9.69 -25.11 -62.88
N HIS A 27 -8.44 -25.53 -62.96
CA HIS A 27 -8.05 -26.71 -63.73
C HIS A 27 -8.13 -27.98 -62.86
N PRO A 28 -8.88 -29.02 -63.27
CA PRO A 28 -9.19 -30.18 -62.41
C PRO A 28 -7.98 -31.06 -62.06
N SER A 29 -6.84 -30.88 -62.74
CA SER A 29 -5.59 -31.60 -62.43
C SER A 29 -4.73 -30.94 -61.35
N LEU A 30 -5.09 -29.72 -60.92
CA LEU A 30 -4.47 -29.05 -59.77
C LEU A 30 -5.49 -29.09 -58.62
N PRO A 31 -5.20 -29.85 -57.55
CA PRO A 31 -6.09 -29.88 -56.39
C PRO A 31 -6.06 -28.53 -55.67
N ASP A 32 -7.20 -28.11 -55.11
CA ASP A 32 -7.27 -26.97 -54.21
C ASP A 32 -6.43 -27.21 -52.95
N LEU A 33 -5.92 -26.12 -52.38
CA LEU A 33 -5.10 -26.09 -51.18
C LEU A 33 -5.72 -25.12 -50.18
N GLU A 34 -5.91 -25.54 -48.93
CA GLU A 34 -6.45 -24.64 -47.89
C GLU A 34 -5.36 -23.81 -47.18
N SER A 35 -4.11 -24.27 -47.21
CA SER A 35 -3.00 -23.62 -46.52
C SER A 35 -2.64 -22.21 -47.02
N PRO A 36 -2.67 -21.88 -48.32
CA PRO A 36 -2.19 -20.59 -48.81
C PRO A 36 -2.91 -19.38 -48.23
N ALA A 37 -4.23 -19.48 -48.05
CA ALA A 37 -5.00 -18.38 -47.50
C ALA A 37 -4.66 -18.13 -46.02
N LYS A 38 -4.42 -19.20 -45.25
CA LYS A 38 -4.04 -19.14 -43.84
C LYS A 38 -2.61 -18.62 -43.66
N ASP A 39 -1.68 -19.07 -44.50
CA ASP A 39 -0.29 -18.60 -44.48
C ASP A 39 -0.20 -17.08 -44.73
N ALA A 40 -0.93 -16.58 -45.73
CA ALA A 40 -0.96 -15.15 -46.02
C ALA A 40 -1.61 -14.32 -44.90
N ALA A 41 -2.62 -14.86 -44.21
CA ALA A 41 -3.24 -14.21 -43.06
C ALA A 41 -2.27 -14.10 -41.87
N ILE A 42 -1.52 -15.17 -41.57
CA ILE A 42 -0.49 -15.20 -40.52
C ILE A 42 0.64 -14.22 -40.86
N MET A 43 1.16 -14.27 -42.09
CA MET A 43 2.18 -13.34 -42.57
C MET A 43 1.75 -11.88 -42.37
N ARG A 44 0.52 -11.53 -42.76
CA ARG A 44 0.02 -10.16 -42.59
C ARG A 44 -0.04 -9.77 -41.12
N ARG A 45 -0.59 -10.63 -40.26
CA ARG A 45 -0.67 -10.36 -38.82
C ARG A 45 0.72 -10.05 -38.24
N VAL A 46 1.68 -10.93 -38.48
CA VAL A 46 3.04 -10.83 -37.90
C VAL A 46 3.83 -9.66 -38.49
N LEU A 47 3.80 -9.49 -39.82
CA LEU A 47 4.63 -8.48 -40.47
C LEU A 47 4.06 -7.07 -40.38
N SER A 48 2.74 -6.90 -40.31
CA SER A 48 2.12 -5.56 -40.15
C SER A 48 2.17 -5.02 -38.72
N ASP A 49 2.49 -5.85 -37.73
CA ASP A 49 2.54 -5.44 -36.33
C ASP A 49 3.68 -4.41 -36.11
N PRO A 50 3.38 -3.16 -35.68
CA PRO A 50 4.40 -2.11 -35.50
C PRO A 50 5.49 -2.43 -34.46
N LEU A 51 5.20 -3.33 -33.51
CA LEU A 51 6.13 -3.73 -32.46
C LEU A 51 6.99 -4.93 -32.85
N LEU A 52 6.55 -5.73 -33.83
CA LEU A 52 7.30 -6.87 -34.36
C LEU A 52 7.93 -6.58 -35.74
N GLY A 53 7.11 -6.59 -36.79
CA GLY A 53 7.54 -6.57 -38.19
C GLY A 53 7.49 -5.20 -38.87
N GLY A 54 6.58 -4.30 -38.49
CA GLY A 54 6.51 -2.92 -38.99
C GLY A 54 6.52 -2.76 -40.51
N PHE A 55 6.01 -3.72 -41.28
CA PHE A 55 5.85 -3.62 -42.73
C PHE A 55 4.58 -2.85 -43.08
N ASP A 56 4.70 -1.83 -43.92
CA ASP A 56 3.59 -1.05 -44.45
C ASP A 56 3.91 -0.55 -45.86
N PRO A 57 3.18 -0.98 -46.91
CA PRO A 57 2.04 -1.88 -46.89
C PRO A 57 2.42 -3.37 -46.88
N VAL A 58 1.54 -4.20 -46.30
CA VAL A 58 1.50 -5.66 -46.50
C VAL A 58 0.37 -6.02 -47.47
N GLY A 59 0.72 -6.20 -48.75
CA GLY A 59 -0.24 -6.59 -49.78
C GLY A 59 -0.48 -8.09 -49.82
N ILE A 60 -1.72 -8.52 -50.06
CA ILE A 60 -2.06 -9.93 -50.29
C ILE A 60 -2.85 -10.06 -51.59
N LEU A 61 -2.48 -11.03 -52.42
CA LEU A 61 -3.28 -11.51 -53.55
C LEU A 61 -3.80 -12.92 -53.23
N TYR A 62 -5.12 -13.08 -53.17
CA TYR A 62 -5.78 -14.38 -53.06
C TYR A 62 -6.32 -14.80 -54.42
N ASP A 63 -5.97 -16.02 -54.85
CA ASP A 63 -6.53 -16.69 -56.04
C ASP A 63 -6.61 -15.80 -57.29
N ALA A 64 -5.58 -14.98 -57.49
CA ALA A 64 -5.53 -13.99 -58.55
C ALA A 64 -5.12 -14.62 -59.90
N ASP A 65 -5.56 -13.98 -60.99
CA ASP A 65 -5.18 -14.36 -62.34
C ASP A 65 -3.74 -13.98 -62.70
N LEU A 66 -3.22 -14.59 -63.77
CA LEU A 66 -1.86 -14.42 -64.29
C LEU A 66 -1.50 -12.96 -64.54
N VAL A 67 -2.43 -12.17 -65.09
CA VAL A 67 -2.17 -10.76 -65.42
C VAL A 67 -2.00 -9.97 -64.13
N THR A 68 -2.93 -10.13 -63.20
CA THR A 68 -2.94 -9.46 -61.89
C THR A 68 -1.70 -9.81 -61.08
N VAL A 69 -1.33 -11.10 -61.02
CA VAL A 69 -0.13 -11.55 -60.30
C VAL A 69 1.13 -10.97 -60.94
N ARG A 70 1.24 -10.97 -62.28
CA ARG A 70 2.41 -10.42 -62.98
C ARG A 70 2.56 -8.92 -62.81
N GLU A 71 1.47 -8.16 -62.91
CA GLU A 71 1.46 -6.71 -62.68
C GLU A 71 1.89 -6.39 -61.25
N ARG A 72 1.31 -7.09 -60.26
CA ARG A 72 1.64 -6.84 -58.86
C ARG A 72 3.08 -7.18 -58.50
N ILE A 73 3.63 -8.28 -59.03
CA ILE A 73 5.04 -8.64 -58.89
C ILE A 73 5.93 -7.56 -59.51
N TYR A 74 5.58 -7.09 -60.71
CA TYR A 74 6.34 -6.04 -61.38
C TYR A 74 6.37 -4.77 -60.55
N ASP A 75 5.21 -4.28 -60.12
CA ASP A 75 5.10 -3.08 -59.31
C ASP A 75 5.85 -3.24 -58.00
N PHE A 76 5.70 -4.38 -57.31
CA PHE A 76 6.34 -4.60 -56.01
C PHE A 76 7.87 -4.58 -56.04
N PHE A 77 8.50 -5.12 -57.09
CA PHE A 77 9.96 -5.13 -57.18
C PHE A 77 10.53 -3.91 -57.92
N VAL A 78 9.89 -3.45 -59.00
CA VAL A 78 10.45 -2.41 -59.88
C VAL A 78 10.22 -1.01 -59.32
N SER A 79 9.18 -0.79 -58.52
CA SER A 79 8.90 0.51 -57.86
C SER A 79 9.69 0.74 -56.55
N ALA A 80 10.56 -0.19 -56.17
CA ALA A 80 11.27 -0.10 -54.89
C ALA A 80 12.42 0.91 -54.93
N GLU A 81 12.60 1.64 -53.85
CA GLU A 81 13.74 2.54 -53.65
C GLU A 81 14.96 1.79 -53.05
N PRO A 82 16.20 2.32 -53.17
CA PRO A 82 17.41 1.62 -52.73
C PRO A 82 17.41 1.19 -51.26
N ASP A 83 16.79 2.00 -50.39
CA ASP A 83 16.73 1.76 -48.95
C ASP A 83 15.50 0.91 -48.55
N ASP A 84 14.62 0.53 -49.46
CA ASP A 84 13.48 -0.32 -49.11
C ASP A 84 13.93 -1.72 -48.65
N PHE A 85 13.17 -2.31 -47.72
CA PHE A 85 13.22 -3.74 -47.45
C PHE A 85 11.95 -4.40 -48.00
N LEU A 86 12.13 -5.27 -48.99
CA LEU A 86 11.04 -6.03 -49.62
C LEU A 86 10.99 -7.46 -49.08
N PHE A 87 9.81 -7.91 -48.66
CA PHE A 87 9.54 -9.30 -48.30
C PHE A 87 8.42 -9.88 -49.19
N ALA A 88 8.75 -10.84 -50.05
CA ALA A 88 7.78 -11.53 -50.91
C ALA A 88 7.56 -12.97 -50.44
N TYR A 89 6.31 -13.41 -50.35
CA TYR A 89 5.92 -14.76 -49.96
C TYR A 89 4.97 -15.34 -51.00
N PHE A 90 5.28 -16.52 -51.53
CA PHE A 90 4.40 -17.27 -52.41
C PHE A 90 3.97 -18.57 -51.72
N SER A 91 2.67 -18.85 -51.66
CA SER A 91 2.12 -20.12 -51.20
C SER A 91 1.09 -20.64 -52.20
N GLY A 92 1.28 -21.88 -52.67
CA GLY A 92 0.47 -22.50 -53.71
C GLY A 92 1.21 -23.60 -54.48
N HIS A 93 0.68 -24.03 -55.62
CA HIS A 93 1.36 -25.02 -56.47
C HIS A 93 2.52 -24.39 -57.25
N GLY A 94 3.63 -25.11 -57.29
CA GLY A 94 4.70 -24.88 -58.25
C GLY A 94 4.70 -26.00 -59.27
N VAL A 95 4.78 -25.68 -60.56
CA VAL A 95 4.74 -26.65 -61.66
C VAL A 95 5.99 -26.50 -62.52
N LYS A 96 6.54 -27.60 -63.03
CA LYS A 96 7.67 -27.57 -63.96
C LYS A 96 7.22 -27.86 -65.38
N ASP A 97 7.82 -27.18 -66.35
CA ASP A 97 7.75 -27.62 -67.74
C ASP A 97 8.71 -28.81 -68.02
N ALA A 98 8.67 -29.33 -69.25
CA ALA A 98 9.51 -30.45 -69.69
C ALA A 98 11.02 -30.13 -69.64
N ASP A 99 11.38 -28.84 -69.69
CA ASP A 99 12.77 -28.35 -69.59
C ASP A 99 13.19 -28.14 -68.13
N GLY A 100 12.31 -28.42 -67.17
CA GLY A 100 12.54 -28.31 -65.74
C GLY A 100 12.42 -26.88 -65.18
N ARG A 101 11.89 -25.93 -65.95
CA ARG A 101 11.68 -24.54 -65.51
C ARG A 101 10.48 -24.45 -64.60
N LEU A 102 10.63 -23.72 -63.49
CA LEU A 102 9.59 -23.52 -62.50
C LEU A 102 8.58 -22.45 -62.94
N TYR A 103 7.30 -22.72 -62.73
CA TYR A 103 6.19 -21.79 -62.83
C TYR A 103 5.41 -21.77 -61.52
N LEU A 104 5.08 -20.57 -61.05
CA LEU A 104 4.20 -20.34 -59.90
C LEU A 104 2.75 -20.34 -60.41
N ALA A 105 1.95 -21.28 -59.92
CA ALA A 105 0.58 -21.45 -60.38
C ALA A 105 -0.32 -20.30 -59.91
N THR A 106 -1.26 -19.91 -60.77
CA THR A 106 -2.35 -18.96 -60.54
C THR A 106 -3.69 -19.68 -60.69
N ILE A 107 -4.81 -18.98 -60.42
CA ILE A 107 -6.15 -19.59 -60.43
C ILE A 107 -6.52 -20.28 -61.76
N GLU A 108 -5.97 -19.84 -62.90
CA GLU A 108 -6.23 -20.43 -64.23
C GLU A 108 -5.08 -21.27 -64.80
N THR A 109 -4.11 -21.67 -63.99
CA THR A 109 -2.98 -22.48 -64.47
C THR A 109 -3.43 -23.80 -65.08
N ASP A 110 -3.00 -24.02 -66.32
CA ASP A 110 -3.15 -25.25 -67.10
C ASP A 110 -1.77 -25.95 -67.14
N PRO A 111 -1.60 -27.11 -66.47
CA PRO A 111 -0.32 -27.83 -66.46
C PRO A 111 0.19 -28.30 -67.83
N GLU A 112 -0.68 -28.39 -68.84
CA GLU A 112 -0.28 -28.71 -70.22
C GLU A 112 0.14 -27.47 -71.01
N ARG A 113 -0.19 -26.27 -70.51
CA ARG A 113 0.07 -24.98 -71.17
C ARG A 113 0.59 -23.95 -70.16
N LEU A 114 1.71 -24.23 -69.51
CA LEU A 114 2.26 -23.41 -68.42
C LEU A 114 2.64 -21.98 -68.83
N LEU A 115 3.35 -21.80 -69.95
CA LEU A 115 3.82 -20.47 -70.38
C LEU A 115 2.70 -19.41 -70.52
N PRO A 116 1.53 -19.71 -71.11
CA PRO A 116 0.42 -18.76 -71.17
C PRO A 116 -0.50 -18.75 -69.94
N SER A 117 -0.32 -19.61 -68.93
CA SER A 117 -1.29 -19.80 -67.84
C SER A 117 -0.73 -19.75 -66.41
N ALA A 118 0.60 -19.64 -66.25
CA ALA A 118 1.26 -19.56 -64.96
C ALA A 118 2.42 -18.54 -65.00
N VAL A 119 2.86 -18.06 -63.84
CA VAL A 119 3.95 -17.09 -63.76
C VAL A 119 5.30 -17.81 -63.85
N PRO A 120 6.12 -17.59 -64.89
CA PRO A 120 7.45 -18.20 -64.95
C PRO A 120 8.31 -17.66 -63.81
N ALA A 121 9.06 -18.52 -63.12
CA ALA A 121 10.01 -18.08 -62.10
C ALA A 121 11.09 -17.14 -62.69
N GLU A 122 11.38 -17.26 -63.99
CA GLU A 122 12.23 -16.34 -64.75
C GLU A 122 11.67 -14.92 -64.77
N TYR A 123 10.34 -14.74 -64.82
CA TYR A 123 9.71 -13.42 -64.75
C TYR A 123 9.95 -12.75 -63.39
N VAL A 124 9.76 -13.49 -62.29
CA VAL A 124 10.05 -13.00 -60.94
C VAL A 124 11.53 -12.62 -60.80
N ARG A 125 12.41 -13.44 -61.39
CA ARG A 125 13.85 -13.17 -61.42
C ARG A 125 14.17 -11.90 -62.21
N ASP A 126 13.59 -11.70 -63.39
CA ASP A 126 13.79 -10.50 -64.20
C ASP A 126 13.32 -9.23 -63.49
N CYS A 127 12.20 -9.30 -62.75
CA CYS A 127 11.73 -8.24 -61.87
C CYS A 127 12.73 -7.96 -60.74
N LEU A 128 13.25 -9.01 -60.10
CA LEU A 128 14.24 -8.89 -59.03
C LEU A 128 15.57 -8.29 -59.54
N ASP A 129 16.02 -8.64 -60.74
CA ASP A 129 17.25 -8.09 -61.34
C ASP A 129 17.09 -6.60 -61.70
N ARG A 130 15.85 -6.12 -61.89
CA ARG A 130 15.51 -4.70 -62.07
C ARG A 130 15.25 -3.95 -60.76
N CYS A 131 15.05 -4.68 -59.64
CA CYS A 131 14.78 -4.12 -58.33
C CYS A 131 15.98 -3.31 -57.80
N ARG A 132 15.72 -2.07 -57.35
CA ARG A 132 16.76 -1.18 -56.79
C ARG A 132 17.00 -1.40 -55.29
N ALA A 133 16.02 -1.95 -54.57
CA ALA A 133 16.15 -2.25 -53.15
C ALA A 133 17.35 -3.16 -52.88
N ARG A 134 18.17 -2.75 -51.91
CA ARG A 134 19.34 -3.53 -51.48
C ARG A 134 18.97 -4.74 -50.64
N ARG A 135 17.85 -4.68 -49.92
CA ARG A 135 17.37 -5.71 -49.00
C ARG A 135 16.12 -6.37 -49.55
N VAL A 136 16.23 -7.63 -49.97
CA VAL A 136 15.09 -8.40 -50.49
C VAL A 136 15.10 -9.83 -49.96
N ALA A 137 13.98 -10.25 -49.37
CA ALA A 137 13.71 -11.62 -48.99
C ALA A 137 12.55 -12.18 -49.82
N ILE A 138 12.73 -13.37 -50.40
CA ILE A 138 11.68 -14.10 -51.11
C ILE A 138 11.54 -15.48 -50.48
N VAL A 139 10.34 -15.84 -50.07
CA VAL A 139 9.99 -17.17 -49.56
C VAL A 139 9.05 -17.85 -50.55
N LEU A 140 9.47 -19.00 -51.07
CA LEU A 140 8.67 -19.82 -51.98
C LEU A 140 8.23 -21.10 -51.25
N ASP A 141 6.96 -21.12 -50.85
CA ASP A 141 6.29 -22.25 -50.21
C ASP A 141 5.47 -23.02 -51.25
N CYS A 142 6.18 -23.72 -52.14
CA CYS A 142 5.58 -24.46 -53.23
C CYS A 142 6.43 -25.64 -53.70
N CYS A 143 5.78 -26.59 -54.37
CA CYS A 143 6.48 -27.71 -54.99
C CYS A 143 7.53 -27.22 -55.99
N TYR A 144 8.65 -27.93 -56.09
CA TYR A 144 9.72 -27.63 -57.05
C TYR A 144 10.40 -26.26 -56.90
N ALA A 145 10.18 -25.54 -55.80
CA ALA A 145 10.78 -24.23 -55.54
C ALA A 145 12.32 -24.23 -55.66
N GLY A 146 13.00 -25.37 -55.45
CA GLY A 146 14.45 -25.53 -55.68
C GLY A 146 14.92 -25.39 -57.13
N ALA A 147 14.01 -25.33 -58.11
CA ALA A 147 14.30 -25.02 -59.51
C ALA A 147 14.21 -23.51 -59.84
N PHE A 148 14.10 -22.65 -58.83
CA PHE A 148 14.14 -21.20 -59.02
C PHE A 148 15.45 -20.77 -59.71
N PRO A 149 15.41 -19.97 -60.79
CA PRO A 149 16.60 -19.64 -61.58
C PRO A 149 17.71 -19.00 -60.76
N ARG A 150 18.97 -19.42 -60.94
CA ARG A 150 20.14 -18.77 -60.31
C ARG A 150 20.47 -17.45 -61.04
N SER A 151 21.00 -16.47 -60.30
CA SER A 151 21.33 -15.14 -60.84
C SER A 151 22.40 -15.22 -61.95
N ARG A 152 22.25 -14.38 -63.01
CA ARG A 152 23.17 -14.31 -64.16
C ARG A 152 24.33 -13.31 -63.98
N GLN A 153 24.30 -12.41 -62.99
CA GLN A 153 25.34 -11.40 -62.77
C GLN A 153 25.31 -10.84 -61.33
N GLN A 154 26.46 -10.85 -60.65
CA GLN A 154 26.61 -10.32 -59.29
C GLN A 154 26.95 -8.82 -59.36
N ARG A 155 26.05 -7.92 -58.92
CA ARG A 155 26.44 -6.58 -58.46
C ARG A 155 26.86 -6.73 -56.99
N GLY A 156 28.05 -6.24 -56.64
CA GLY A 156 28.72 -6.50 -55.36
C GLY A 156 28.02 -6.00 -54.09
N ASP A 157 26.95 -5.19 -54.20
CA ASP A 157 26.34 -4.46 -53.08
C ASP A 157 24.86 -4.85 -52.78
N LEU A 158 24.40 -6.05 -53.17
CA LEU A 158 22.99 -6.46 -53.02
C LEU A 158 22.82 -7.59 -51.98
N GLU A 159 21.97 -7.37 -50.98
CA GLU A 159 21.56 -8.34 -49.94
C GLU A 159 20.24 -9.02 -50.31
N ARG A 160 20.35 -10.17 -50.99
CA ARG A 160 19.19 -10.93 -51.46
C ARG A 160 19.18 -12.32 -50.85
N VAL A 161 18.09 -12.65 -50.17
CA VAL A 161 17.86 -13.99 -49.59
C VAL A 161 16.68 -14.62 -50.30
N VAL A 162 16.89 -15.82 -50.86
CA VAL A 162 15.80 -16.64 -51.39
C VAL A 162 15.69 -17.90 -50.54
N ILE A 163 14.56 -18.02 -49.85
CA ILE A 163 14.15 -19.20 -49.10
C ILE A 163 13.26 -20.05 -49.99
N VAL A 164 13.57 -21.34 -50.01
CA VAL A 164 12.88 -22.35 -50.79
C VAL A 164 12.39 -23.42 -49.84
N ALA A 165 11.08 -23.57 -49.70
CA ALA A 165 10.46 -24.64 -48.93
C ALA A 165 9.99 -25.75 -49.89
N ALA A 166 10.90 -26.69 -50.23
CA ALA A 166 10.69 -28.08 -50.70
C ALA A 166 11.82 -28.55 -51.65
N SER A 167 12.30 -29.79 -51.46
CA SER A 167 13.24 -30.46 -52.37
C SER A 167 12.52 -31.10 -53.57
N ALA A 168 13.24 -31.28 -54.68
CA ALA A 168 12.72 -31.41 -56.04
C ALA A 168 11.86 -32.67 -56.40
N ILE A 169 11.34 -33.44 -55.45
CA ILE A 169 10.74 -34.77 -55.73
C ILE A 169 9.37 -35.05 -55.05
N GLN A 170 8.82 -34.22 -54.16
CA GLN A 170 7.60 -34.61 -53.40
C GLN A 170 6.43 -33.62 -53.46
N ARG A 171 5.21 -34.17 -53.62
CA ARG A 171 3.91 -33.46 -53.53
C ARG A 171 3.66 -33.05 -52.07
N ALA A 172 3.21 -31.82 -51.84
CA ALA A 172 2.85 -31.33 -50.51
C ALA A 172 1.70 -32.17 -49.91
N HIS A 173 1.86 -32.63 -48.66
CA HIS A 173 0.78 -33.24 -47.88
C HIS A 173 0.27 -32.23 -46.85
N GLU A 174 -1.03 -31.94 -46.90
CA GLU A 174 -1.75 -31.16 -45.89
C GLU A 174 -1.85 -31.95 -44.57
N ALA A 175 -1.94 -31.24 -43.44
CA ALA A 175 -2.34 -31.81 -42.15
C ALA A 175 -3.79 -31.39 -41.84
N GLU A 176 -4.60 -32.34 -41.37
CA GLU A 176 -5.91 -32.08 -40.78
C GLU A 176 -5.80 -32.24 -39.25
N ASP A 177 -6.52 -31.43 -38.48
CA ASP A 177 -6.69 -31.63 -37.03
C ASP A 177 -7.80 -32.65 -36.70
N GLU A 178 -7.88 -33.12 -35.45
CA GLU A 178 -8.89 -34.11 -35.00
C GLU A 178 -10.35 -33.61 -35.11
N SER A 179 -10.56 -32.34 -35.45
CA SER A 179 -11.86 -31.70 -35.68
C SER A 179 -12.20 -31.44 -37.15
N GLY A 180 -11.33 -31.82 -38.09
CA GLY A 180 -11.54 -31.65 -39.54
C GLY A 180 -11.38 -30.20 -40.04
N GLN A 181 -10.67 -29.33 -39.31
CA GLN A 181 -10.24 -28.02 -39.82
C GLN A 181 -8.85 -28.14 -40.46
N ALA A 182 -8.67 -27.56 -41.66
CA ALA A 182 -7.35 -27.61 -42.30
C ALA A 182 -6.35 -26.69 -41.59
N LEU A 183 -5.08 -27.09 -41.58
CA LEU A 183 -4.00 -26.36 -40.92
C LEU A 183 -3.21 -25.49 -41.93
N PRO A 184 -2.52 -24.42 -41.49
CA PRO A 184 -1.55 -23.71 -42.33
C PRO A 184 -0.42 -24.63 -42.81
N SER A 185 0.40 -24.17 -43.77
CA SER A 185 1.54 -24.97 -44.21
C SER A 185 2.49 -25.21 -43.03
N VAL A 186 3.05 -26.42 -42.92
CA VAL A 186 3.91 -26.76 -41.77
C VAL A 186 5.15 -25.86 -41.73
N PHE A 187 5.66 -25.48 -42.90
CA PHE A 187 6.77 -24.53 -43.02
C PHE A 187 6.33 -23.09 -42.69
N GLY A 188 5.30 -22.55 -43.35
CA GLY A 188 4.81 -21.19 -43.11
C GLY A 188 4.38 -20.97 -41.67
N SER A 189 3.66 -21.92 -41.07
CA SER A 189 3.27 -21.86 -39.65
C SER A 189 4.48 -21.78 -38.74
N ALA A 190 5.47 -22.67 -38.90
CA ALA A 190 6.65 -22.67 -38.04
C ALA A 190 7.52 -21.42 -38.24
N PHE A 191 7.64 -20.94 -39.48
CA PHE A 191 8.42 -19.75 -39.82
C PHE A 191 7.85 -18.49 -39.15
N PHE A 192 6.54 -18.25 -39.26
CA PHE A 192 5.93 -17.06 -38.68
C PHE A 192 5.66 -17.19 -37.18
N GLU A 193 5.41 -18.39 -36.64
CA GLU A 193 5.27 -18.60 -35.19
C GLU A 193 6.60 -18.32 -34.47
N GLY A 194 7.74 -18.75 -35.04
CA GLY A 194 9.04 -18.45 -34.48
C GLY A 194 9.30 -16.94 -34.34
N ILE A 195 8.84 -16.17 -35.32
CA ILE A 195 8.89 -14.70 -35.29
C ILE A 195 7.93 -14.13 -34.24
N GLU A 196 6.67 -14.56 -34.26
CA GLU A 196 5.61 -14.04 -33.39
C GLU A 196 5.87 -14.30 -31.90
N THR A 197 6.47 -15.44 -31.58
CA THR A 197 6.76 -15.85 -30.19
C THR A 197 8.15 -15.45 -29.71
N GLY A 198 9.03 -14.98 -30.61
CA GLY A 198 10.46 -14.81 -30.33
C GLY A 198 11.20 -16.13 -30.14
N ALA A 199 10.60 -17.27 -30.48
CA ALA A 199 11.25 -18.58 -30.44
C ALA A 199 12.36 -18.74 -31.49
N ALA A 200 12.35 -17.91 -32.53
CA ALA A 200 13.37 -17.88 -33.57
C ALA A 200 14.62 -17.05 -33.20
N ASP A 201 14.58 -16.17 -32.19
CA ASP A 201 15.76 -15.43 -31.71
C ASP A 201 16.73 -16.42 -31.03
N GLY A 202 17.64 -16.96 -31.82
CA GLY A 202 18.52 -18.04 -31.42
C GLY A 202 19.79 -17.55 -30.72
N ASP A 203 20.19 -16.31 -31.00
CA ASP A 203 21.36 -15.69 -30.38
C ASP A 203 21.01 -14.76 -29.21
N GLY A 204 19.72 -14.51 -28.96
CA GLY A 204 19.19 -13.73 -27.84
C GLY A 204 19.43 -12.24 -27.98
N ASN A 205 19.63 -11.74 -29.20
CA ASN A 205 19.99 -10.35 -29.46
C ASN A 205 18.78 -9.39 -29.50
N GLY A 206 17.56 -9.90 -29.32
CA GLY A 206 16.32 -9.12 -29.33
C GLY A 206 15.74 -8.91 -30.74
N TRP A 207 16.31 -9.55 -31.76
CA TRP A 207 15.89 -9.49 -33.15
C TRP A 207 15.76 -10.88 -33.74
N VAL A 208 14.86 -11.01 -34.71
CA VAL A 208 14.73 -12.22 -35.52
C VAL A 208 15.14 -11.89 -36.94
N SER A 209 16.13 -12.59 -37.46
CA SER A 209 16.52 -12.56 -38.87
C SER A 209 15.74 -13.56 -39.72
N VAL A 210 15.77 -13.35 -41.04
CA VAL A 210 15.22 -14.27 -42.03
C VAL A 210 15.88 -15.65 -41.93
N ARG A 211 17.16 -15.71 -41.57
CA ARG A 211 17.89 -16.97 -41.35
C ARG A 211 17.43 -17.68 -40.09
N GLU A 212 17.31 -16.95 -38.99
CA GLU A 212 16.84 -17.48 -37.72
C GLU A 212 15.41 -18.02 -37.79
N ALA A 213 14.50 -17.29 -38.43
CA ALA A 213 13.15 -17.76 -38.71
C ALA A 213 13.15 -19.04 -39.57
N PHE A 214 14.07 -19.13 -40.54
CA PHE A 214 14.25 -20.33 -41.36
C PHE A 214 14.82 -21.51 -40.55
N ASP A 215 15.83 -21.29 -39.73
CA ASP A 215 16.47 -22.32 -38.92
C ASP A 215 15.49 -22.88 -37.88
N HIS A 216 14.71 -22.01 -37.23
CA HIS A 216 13.61 -22.41 -36.36
C HIS A 216 12.56 -23.28 -37.08
N ALA A 217 12.12 -22.85 -38.28
CA ALA A 217 11.17 -23.61 -39.08
C ALA A 217 11.74 -24.99 -39.50
N ARG A 218 13.02 -25.04 -39.87
CA ARG A 218 13.73 -26.29 -40.23
C ARG A 218 13.84 -27.25 -39.07
N GLU A 219 14.15 -26.77 -37.87
CA GLU A 219 14.21 -27.59 -36.65
C GLU A 219 12.84 -28.18 -36.31
N ARG A 220 11.79 -27.35 -36.29
CA ARG A 220 10.39 -27.78 -36.09
C ARG A 220 9.96 -28.86 -37.06
N LEU A 221 10.34 -28.73 -38.35
CA LEU A 221 10.07 -29.75 -39.37
C LEU A 221 10.80 -31.07 -39.09
N GLY A 222 12.04 -31.03 -38.59
CA GLY A 222 12.82 -32.22 -38.22
C GLY A 222 12.20 -33.05 -37.08
N TYR A 223 11.53 -32.40 -36.11
CA TYR A 223 10.82 -33.08 -35.03
C TYR A 223 9.46 -33.67 -35.45
N SER A 224 8.86 -33.18 -36.54
CA SER A 224 7.52 -33.59 -37.00
C SER A 224 7.48 -34.91 -37.80
N GLY A 225 8.65 -35.50 -38.10
CA GLY A 225 8.75 -36.76 -38.85
C GLY A 225 8.36 -36.69 -40.34
N ARG A 226 8.10 -35.50 -40.88
CA ARG A 226 7.70 -35.28 -42.29
C ARG A 226 8.91 -34.96 -43.18
N ASN A 227 8.99 -35.57 -44.36
CA ASN A 227 10.12 -35.51 -45.30
C ASN A 227 10.19 -34.20 -46.13
N GLN A 228 10.15 -33.03 -45.50
CA GLN A 228 10.44 -31.75 -46.18
C GLN A 228 11.81 -31.23 -45.77
N THR A 229 12.69 -30.98 -46.74
CA THR A 229 14.02 -30.37 -46.50
C THR A 229 14.02 -28.97 -47.11
N PRO A 230 13.67 -27.92 -46.34
CA PRO A 230 13.75 -26.56 -46.83
C PRO A 230 15.23 -26.18 -47.06
N THR A 231 15.48 -25.32 -48.05
CA THR A 231 16.81 -24.85 -48.42
C THR A 231 16.83 -23.33 -48.51
N ILE A 232 17.96 -22.72 -48.15
CA ILE A 232 18.19 -21.28 -48.26
C ILE A 232 19.35 -21.04 -49.22
N ASP A 233 19.15 -20.21 -50.24
CA ASP A 233 20.25 -19.70 -51.09
C ASP A 233 20.66 -18.33 -50.54
N SER A 234 21.71 -18.34 -49.71
CA SER A 234 22.24 -17.14 -49.05
C SER A 234 23.68 -16.91 -49.47
N ARG A 235 23.94 -15.89 -50.28
CA ARG A 235 25.30 -15.43 -50.59
C ARG A 235 25.44 -13.94 -50.29
N VAL A 236 25.39 -13.59 -49.01
CA VAL A 236 25.82 -12.31 -48.42
C VAL A 236 26.32 -12.56 -47.00
N GLY A 237 27.35 -11.80 -46.58
CA GLY A 237 27.79 -11.76 -45.19
C GLY A 237 26.92 -10.81 -44.39
N GLY A 238 25.97 -11.34 -43.62
CA GLY A 238 25.06 -10.61 -42.75
C GLY A 238 23.67 -11.24 -42.70
N ASP A 239 23.03 -11.22 -41.53
CA ASP A 239 21.66 -11.71 -41.33
C ASP A 239 20.64 -10.58 -41.57
N LEU A 240 19.66 -10.84 -42.44
CA LEU A 240 18.62 -9.86 -42.80
C LEU A 240 17.54 -9.84 -41.72
N TRP A 241 17.49 -8.81 -40.88
CA TRP A 241 16.53 -8.69 -39.77
C TRP A 241 15.09 -8.50 -40.24
N ILE A 242 14.18 -9.39 -39.86
CA ILE A 242 12.76 -9.38 -40.25
C ILE A 242 11.83 -8.85 -39.16
N ALA A 243 12.13 -9.06 -37.88
CA ALA A 243 11.28 -8.56 -36.79
C ALA A 243 12.08 -8.35 -35.49
N ARG A 244 11.47 -7.64 -34.54
CA ARG A 244 11.92 -7.61 -33.13
C ARG A 244 11.41 -8.85 -32.39
N ALA A 245 12.24 -9.42 -31.52
CA ALA A 245 11.84 -10.54 -30.67
C ALA A 245 11.09 -10.02 -29.42
N PRO A 246 9.92 -10.57 -29.07
CA PRO A 246 9.23 -10.23 -27.82
C PRO A 246 10.06 -10.64 -26.59
N VAL A 247 10.12 -9.77 -25.57
CA VAL A 247 10.82 -10.04 -24.30
C VAL A 247 10.16 -11.22 -23.58
N ARG A 248 10.92 -12.28 -23.27
CA ARG A 248 10.39 -13.46 -22.57
C ARG A 248 10.28 -13.21 -21.06
N PRO A 249 9.12 -13.46 -20.43
CA PRO A 249 8.99 -13.44 -18.96
C PRO A 249 9.90 -14.50 -18.32
N GLY A 250 10.54 -14.14 -17.21
CA GLY A 250 11.31 -15.02 -16.34
C GLY A 250 10.43 -15.80 -15.35
N VAL A 251 11.06 -16.36 -14.30
CA VAL A 251 10.38 -17.16 -13.26
C VAL A 251 10.31 -16.34 -11.97
N LEU A 252 9.14 -16.36 -11.31
CA LEU A 252 8.98 -15.75 -9.99
C LEU A 252 9.83 -16.49 -8.93
N PRO A 253 10.38 -15.77 -7.94
CA PRO A 253 11.02 -16.39 -6.79
C PRO A 253 10.06 -17.37 -6.08
N PRO A 254 10.56 -18.49 -5.52
CA PRO A 254 9.71 -19.52 -4.94
C PRO A 254 8.79 -19.06 -3.81
N ASP A 255 9.22 -18.08 -3.01
CA ASP A 255 8.47 -17.42 -1.94
C ASP A 255 7.33 -16.55 -2.49
N VAL A 256 7.59 -15.72 -3.49
CA VAL A 256 6.56 -14.91 -4.16
C VAL A 256 5.54 -15.80 -4.88
N ALA A 257 6.02 -16.85 -5.54
CA ALA A 257 5.17 -17.85 -6.17
C ALA A 257 4.31 -18.59 -5.12
N ALA A 258 4.83 -18.89 -3.93
CA ALA A 258 4.06 -19.52 -2.85
C ALA A 258 2.97 -18.59 -2.31
N LEU A 259 3.24 -17.29 -2.18
CA LEU A 259 2.24 -16.29 -1.80
C LEU A 259 1.12 -16.19 -2.85
N MET A 260 1.48 -16.13 -4.13
CA MET A 260 0.55 -16.04 -5.26
C MET A 260 -0.43 -17.23 -5.30
N HIS A 261 0.01 -18.43 -4.92
CA HIS A 261 -0.82 -19.65 -4.91
C HIS A 261 -1.40 -19.99 -3.53
N SER A 262 -1.29 -19.10 -2.55
CA SER A 262 -1.77 -19.35 -1.19
C SER A 262 -3.30 -19.45 -1.11
N GLY A 263 -3.81 -20.35 -0.26
CA GLY A 263 -5.24 -20.40 0.05
C GLY A 263 -5.78 -19.18 0.81
N ARG A 264 -4.90 -18.33 1.35
CA ARG A 264 -5.27 -17.11 2.10
C ARG A 264 -5.34 -15.91 1.16
N VAL A 265 -6.47 -15.21 1.14
CA VAL A 265 -6.70 -14.00 0.32
C VAL A 265 -5.62 -12.95 0.56
N ALA A 266 -5.33 -12.63 1.83
CA ALA A 266 -4.34 -11.61 2.18
C ALA A 266 -2.92 -11.95 1.68
N ALA A 267 -2.54 -13.23 1.69
CA ALA A 267 -1.24 -13.65 1.15
C ALA A 267 -1.14 -13.45 -0.37
N ARG A 268 -2.24 -13.66 -1.10
CA ARG A 268 -2.29 -13.38 -2.54
C ARG A 268 -2.32 -11.88 -2.84
N VAL A 269 -2.96 -11.06 -2.00
CA VAL A 269 -2.85 -9.58 -2.08
C VAL A 269 -1.40 -9.14 -1.88
N MET A 270 -0.67 -9.73 -0.93
CA MET A 270 0.76 -9.45 -0.77
C MET A 270 1.58 -9.85 -2.01
N ALA A 271 1.28 -11.01 -2.61
CA ALA A 271 1.92 -11.42 -3.85
C ALA A 271 1.71 -10.37 -4.96
N VAL A 272 0.50 -9.83 -5.10
CA VAL A 272 0.21 -8.75 -6.04
C VAL A 272 1.12 -7.55 -5.83
N GLU A 273 1.34 -7.12 -4.59
CA GLU A 273 2.16 -5.94 -4.32
C GLU A 273 3.65 -6.20 -4.54
N GLU A 274 4.15 -7.36 -4.10
CA GLU A 274 5.56 -7.75 -4.25
C GLU A 274 5.93 -7.92 -5.73
N ILE A 275 5.05 -8.55 -6.51
CA ILE A 275 5.14 -8.61 -7.96
C ILE A 275 5.00 -7.20 -8.57
N GLY A 276 4.17 -6.34 -7.99
CA GLY A 276 4.00 -4.95 -8.40
C GLY A 276 5.28 -4.13 -8.34
N LEU A 277 6.15 -4.36 -7.35
CA LEU A 277 7.45 -3.68 -7.24
C LEU A 277 8.36 -3.98 -8.45
N TRP A 278 8.23 -5.18 -9.03
CA TRP A 278 9.03 -5.58 -10.18
C TRP A 278 8.67 -4.81 -11.45
N LEU A 279 7.48 -4.20 -11.51
CA LEU A 279 7.09 -3.29 -12.60
C LEU A 279 7.91 -1.99 -12.60
N LEU A 280 8.60 -1.67 -11.51
CA LEU A 280 9.50 -0.51 -11.40
C LEU A 280 10.95 -0.85 -11.78
N SER A 281 11.24 -2.12 -12.10
CA SER A 281 12.58 -2.57 -12.45
C SER A 281 13.04 -2.02 -13.80
N ALA A 282 14.35 -1.79 -13.94
CA ALA A 282 14.99 -1.51 -15.22
C ALA A 282 15.20 -2.79 -16.07
N ASP A 283 14.99 -3.98 -15.48
CA ASP A 283 15.11 -5.26 -16.16
C ASP A 283 13.79 -5.61 -16.89
N ALA A 284 13.83 -5.58 -18.21
CA ALA A 284 12.68 -5.87 -19.07
C ALA A 284 12.11 -7.28 -18.84
N ILE A 285 12.93 -8.26 -18.42
CA ILE A 285 12.48 -9.62 -18.10
C ILE A 285 11.68 -9.61 -16.80
N GLN A 286 12.13 -8.89 -15.78
CA GLN A 286 11.39 -8.76 -14.50
C GLN A 286 10.06 -8.05 -14.71
N VAL A 287 10.03 -6.97 -15.49
CA VAL A 287 8.80 -6.25 -15.82
C VAL A 287 7.82 -7.16 -16.56
N ALA A 288 8.28 -7.89 -17.59
CA ALA A 288 7.43 -8.85 -18.31
C ALA A 288 6.92 -10.01 -17.43
N THR A 289 7.74 -10.47 -16.48
CA THR A 289 7.37 -11.48 -15.47
C THR A 289 6.25 -10.95 -14.58
N ALA A 290 6.39 -9.71 -14.13
CA ALA A 290 5.43 -9.06 -13.26
C ALA A 290 4.10 -8.81 -13.95
N GLU A 291 4.12 -8.28 -15.17
CA GLU A 291 2.89 -8.05 -15.95
C GLU A 291 2.12 -9.35 -16.19
N ARG A 292 2.81 -10.46 -16.47
CA ARG A 292 2.21 -11.78 -16.63
C ARG A 292 1.54 -12.25 -15.34
N ALA A 293 2.29 -12.27 -14.24
CA ALA A 293 1.78 -12.79 -12.97
C ALA A 293 0.64 -11.94 -12.39
N LEU A 294 0.70 -10.62 -12.57
CA LEU A 294 -0.40 -9.72 -12.22
C LEU A 294 -1.62 -9.87 -13.12
N ALA A 295 -1.43 -10.21 -14.41
CA ALA A 295 -2.55 -10.53 -15.29
C ALA A 295 -3.28 -11.80 -14.85
N ASP A 296 -2.54 -12.80 -14.33
CA ASP A 296 -3.13 -14.01 -13.75
C ASP A 296 -3.89 -13.69 -12.45
N LEU A 297 -3.28 -12.94 -11.53
CA LEU A 297 -3.91 -12.49 -10.28
C LEU A 297 -5.09 -11.55 -10.49
N ARG A 298 -5.18 -10.88 -11.65
CA ARG A 298 -6.35 -10.07 -12.03
C ARG A 298 -7.63 -10.90 -12.13
N ALA A 299 -7.49 -12.19 -12.44
CA ALA A 299 -8.59 -13.16 -12.55
C ALA A 299 -8.74 -14.02 -11.29
N ASP A 300 -8.14 -13.63 -10.15
CA ASP A 300 -8.26 -14.36 -8.88
C ASP A 300 -9.73 -14.47 -8.44
N PRO A 301 -10.16 -15.62 -7.90
CA PRO A 301 -11.54 -15.80 -7.42
C PRO A 301 -11.90 -14.90 -6.23
N ALA A 302 -10.93 -14.36 -5.48
CA ALA A 302 -11.16 -13.36 -4.46
C ALA A 302 -11.04 -11.95 -5.05
N GLU A 303 -12.14 -11.20 -4.97
CA GLU A 303 -12.24 -9.88 -5.59
C GLU A 303 -11.26 -8.86 -5.01
N GLU A 304 -10.84 -8.99 -3.75
CA GLU A 304 -9.80 -8.15 -3.15
C GLU A 304 -8.45 -8.30 -3.87
N VAL A 305 -8.08 -9.53 -4.24
CA VAL A 305 -6.84 -9.85 -4.96
C VAL A 305 -6.92 -9.34 -6.40
N GLY A 306 -8.04 -9.61 -7.07
CA GLY A 306 -8.30 -9.13 -8.42
C GLY A 306 -8.25 -7.61 -8.52
N LEU A 307 -8.86 -6.91 -7.55
CA LEU A 307 -8.86 -5.45 -7.48
C LEU A 307 -7.45 -4.88 -7.20
N ALA A 308 -6.71 -5.46 -6.26
CA ALA A 308 -5.33 -5.08 -5.99
C ALA A 308 -4.47 -5.19 -7.26
N ALA A 309 -4.58 -6.30 -8.01
CA ALA A 309 -3.84 -6.51 -9.25
C ALA A 309 -4.22 -5.48 -10.33
N ARG A 310 -5.51 -5.14 -10.45
CA ARG A 310 -5.99 -4.08 -11.35
C ARG A 310 -5.40 -2.72 -10.98
N ARG A 311 -5.34 -2.36 -9.70
CA ARG A 311 -4.79 -1.09 -9.22
C ARG A 311 -3.30 -0.97 -9.52
N VAL A 312 -2.51 -2.01 -9.22
CA VAL A 312 -1.07 -2.05 -9.49
C VAL A 312 -0.78 -1.90 -10.99
N LEU A 313 -1.50 -2.63 -11.84
CA LEU A 313 -1.34 -2.54 -13.30
C LEU A 313 -1.76 -1.16 -13.85
N ALA A 314 -2.84 -0.57 -13.34
CA ALA A 314 -3.30 0.75 -13.77
C ALA A 314 -2.30 1.87 -13.42
N ARG A 315 -1.71 1.82 -12.21
CA ARG A 315 -0.64 2.72 -11.78
C ARG A 315 0.57 2.63 -12.71
N HIS A 316 1.03 1.43 -13.01
CA HIS A 316 2.19 1.23 -13.90
C HIS A 316 1.94 1.75 -15.33
N ARG A 317 0.73 1.56 -15.86
CA ARG A 317 0.38 1.98 -17.22
C ARG A 317 -0.01 3.45 -17.34
N GLY A 318 0.06 4.22 -16.25
CA GLY A 318 -0.35 5.63 -16.23
C GLY A 318 -1.80 5.85 -16.65
N THR A 319 -2.66 4.86 -16.45
CA THR A 319 -4.09 4.93 -16.83
C THR A 319 -4.93 5.41 -15.67
N SER A 320 -5.84 6.35 -15.92
CA SER A 320 -6.79 6.86 -14.92
C SER A 320 -7.68 5.71 -14.39
N LEU A 321 -7.78 5.58 -13.07
CA LEU A 321 -8.62 4.61 -12.35
C LEU A 321 -10.14 4.88 -12.46
N THR A 322 -10.56 5.72 -13.39
CA THR A 322 -11.98 6.03 -13.61
C THR A 322 -12.65 4.89 -14.37
N GLY A 323 -13.40 4.04 -13.66
CA GLY A 323 -14.34 3.09 -14.29
C GLY A 323 -14.24 1.62 -13.89
N LEU A 324 -13.55 1.27 -12.80
CA LEU A 324 -13.66 -0.08 -12.22
C LEU A 324 -14.64 -0.06 -11.05
N ASP A 325 -15.69 -0.85 -11.20
CA ASP A 325 -16.99 -0.86 -10.49
C ASP A 325 -16.98 -0.48 -8.99
N GLU A 326 -17.92 0.42 -8.69
CA GLU A 326 -18.19 1.04 -7.38
C GLU A 326 -18.89 0.10 -6.36
N ASP A 327 -19.12 -1.17 -6.68
CA ASP A 327 -19.97 -2.07 -5.87
C ASP A 327 -19.25 -3.27 -5.22
N ALA A 328 -17.98 -3.53 -5.53
CA ALA A 328 -17.28 -4.74 -5.08
C ALA A 328 -16.75 -4.69 -3.62
N ALA A 329 -16.65 -3.51 -2.99
CA ALA A 329 -16.04 -3.34 -1.66
C ALA A 329 -17.02 -3.44 -0.46
N ARG A 330 -18.26 -3.92 -0.66
CA ARG A 330 -19.32 -3.84 0.36
C ARG A 330 -19.67 -5.19 0.98
N ALA A 331 -18.80 -5.68 1.86
CA ALA A 331 -19.34 -6.25 3.10
C ALA A 331 -19.91 -5.07 3.91
N PRO A 332 -21.20 -5.06 4.30
CA PRO A 332 -21.73 -3.97 5.10
C PRO A 332 -20.95 -3.86 6.40
N LEU A 333 -20.29 -2.71 6.61
CA LEU A 333 -19.67 -2.37 7.88
C LEU A 333 -20.72 -2.51 8.98
N ARG A 334 -20.47 -3.39 9.96
CA ARG A 334 -21.41 -3.63 11.07
C ARG A 334 -21.73 -2.36 11.85
N ASP A 335 -20.81 -1.39 11.90
CA ASP A 335 -20.99 -0.06 12.52
C ASP A 335 -19.95 0.94 11.96
N PRO A 336 -20.33 1.94 11.13
CA PRO A 336 -19.40 2.94 10.61
C PRO A 336 -18.87 3.91 11.68
N LEU A 337 -19.53 4.00 12.84
CA LEU A 337 -19.15 4.88 13.96
C LEU A 337 -18.62 4.07 15.16
N TRP A 338 -18.07 2.89 14.91
CA TRP A 338 -17.59 1.96 15.94
C TRP A 338 -16.62 2.61 16.93
N TYR A 339 -15.79 3.55 16.45
CA TYR A 339 -14.77 4.24 17.23
C TYR A 339 -15.38 5.09 18.35
N LYS A 340 -16.66 5.50 18.25
CA LYS A 340 -17.37 6.23 19.31
C LYS A 340 -17.69 5.37 20.54
N LYS A 341 -17.77 4.05 20.34
CA LYS A 341 -18.07 3.07 21.39
C LYS A 341 -16.83 2.32 21.84
N ALA A 342 -15.75 2.40 21.08
CA ALA A 342 -14.52 1.68 21.33
C ALA A 342 -13.87 2.01 22.68
N VAL A 343 -13.17 1.03 23.23
CA VAL A 343 -12.17 1.18 24.28
C VAL A 343 -10.82 0.90 23.64
N PHE A 344 -10.00 1.94 23.52
CA PHE A 344 -8.68 1.87 22.92
C PHE A 344 -7.64 1.41 23.94
N TYR A 345 -6.62 0.71 23.46
CA TYR A 345 -5.48 0.27 24.25
C TYR A 345 -4.20 0.55 23.48
N GLU A 346 -3.43 1.53 23.96
CA GLU A 346 -2.14 1.90 23.40
C GLU A 346 -1.08 0.91 23.85
N VAL A 347 -0.42 0.27 22.87
CA VAL A 347 0.56 -0.78 23.09
C VAL A 347 1.83 -0.53 22.29
N ARG A 348 2.96 -0.52 23.02
CA ARG A 348 4.30 -0.57 22.43
C ARG A 348 4.69 -2.02 22.23
N VAL A 349 4.68 -2.51 20.98
CA VAL A 349 4.96 -3.93 20.63
C VAL A 349 6.27 -4.42 21.26
N ARG A 350 7.35 -3.62 21.15
CA ARG A 350 8.68 -3.88 21.73
C ARG A 350 8.69 -4.19 23.22
N SER A 351 7.72 -3.70 23.98
CA SER A 351 7.64 -3.89 25.44
C SER A 351 6.49 -4.78 25.87
N PHE A 352 5.71 -5.33 24.94
CA PHE A 352 4.48 -6.01 25.33
C PHE A 352 4.68 -7.49 25.61
N SER A 353 5.26 -8.25 24.68
CA SER A 353 5.62 -9.67 24.89
C SER A 353 6.64 -10.08 23.85
N ASP A 354 7.69 -10.75 24.28
CA ASP A 354 8.71 -11.37 23.42
C ASP A 354 8.35 -12.85 23.23
N SER A 355 8.26 -13.30 21.99
CA SER A 355 7.87 -14.66 21.62
C SER A 355 9.02 -15.59 21.22
N ASP A 356 10.19 -15.03 20.85
CA ASP A 356 11.34 -15.81 20.37
C ASP A 356 12.53 -15.79 21.33
N GLY A 357 12.47 -14.97 22.38
CA GLY A 357 13.44 -14.91 23.46
C GLY A 357 14.69 -14.09 23.14
N ASP A 358 14.61 -13.16 22.19
CA ASP A 358 15.72 -12.26 21.86
C ASP A 358 15.87 -11.06 22.82
N GLY A 359 14.83 -10.78 23.63
CA GLY A 359 14.76 -9.66 24.57
C GLY A 359 13.91 -8.48 24.10
N VAL A 360 13.35 -8.53 22.89
CA VAL A 360 12.51 -7.51 22.28
C VAL A 360 11.10 -8.08 22.07
N GLY A 361 10.07 -7.29 22.38
CA GLY A 361 8.70 -7.68 22.12
C GLY A 361 8.36 -7.61 20.64
N ASP A 362 7.61 -8.59 20.14
CA ASP A 362 7.36 -8.76 18.70
C ASP A 362 5.86 -8.95 18.38
N LEU A 363 5.51 -8.93 17.10
CA LEU A 363 4.13 -9.03 16.63
C LEU A 363 3.47 -10.37 17.02
N ARG A 364 4.21 -11.48 17.01
CA ARG A 364 3.70 -12.79 17.46
C ARG A 364 3.48 -12.82 18.97
N GLY A 365 4.36 -12.17 19.72
CA GLY A 365 4.18 -11.91 21.13
C GLY A 365 2.87 -11.18 21.40
N LEU A 366 2.56 -10.12 20.64
CA LEU A 366 1.28 -9.42 20.74
C LEU A 366 0.09 -10.32 20.37
N ILE A 367 0.18 -11.10 19.28
CA ILE A 367 -0.85 -12.08 18.88
C ILE A 367 -1.19 -13.02 20.04
N ASN A 368 -0.16 -13.56 20.70
CA ASN A 368 -0.29 -14.48 21.84
C ASN A 368 -0.99 -13.85 23.06
N LYS A 369 -1.08 -12.52 23.12
CA LYS A 369 -1.72 -11.78 24.22
C LYS A 369 -3.08 -11.18 23.83
N LEU A 370 -3.57 -11.39 22.61
CA LEU A 370 -4.91 -10.92 22.20
C LEU A 370 -6.04 -11.49 23.07
N ASP A 371 -5.89 -12.72 23.60
CA ASP A 371 -6.85 -13.30 24.54
C ASP A 371 -6.94 -12.51 25.85
N TYR A 372 -5.82 -11.98 26.33
CA TYR A 372 -5.81 -11.11 27.50
C TYR A 372 -6.53 -9.79 27.22
N LEU A 373 -6.25 -9.16 26.07
CA LEU A 373 -6.85 -7.89 25.68
C LEU A 373 -8.36 -8.01 25.44
N GLY A 374 -8.79 -9.09 24.77
CA GLY A 374 -10.21 -9.40 24.60
C GLY A 374 -10.90 -9.70 25.93
N TRP A 375 -10.24 -10.43 26.84
CA TRP A 375 -10.74 -10.66 28.20
C TRP A 375 -10.89 -9.37 29.01
N LEU A 376 -9.94 -8.43 28.87
CA LEU A 376 -9.98 -7.12 29.53
C LEU A 376 -11.16 -6.27 29.00
N GLY A 377 -11.62 -6.53 27.78
CA GLY A 377 -12.73 -5.84 27.13
C GLY A 377 -12.29 -4.74 26.16
N VAL A 378 -11.02 -4.72 25.78
CA VAL A 378 -10.47 -3.83 24.74
C VAL A 378 -11.11 -4.16 23.39
N THR A 379 -11.41 -3.13 22.61
CA THR A 379 -12.01 -3.30 21.26
C THR A 379 -11.17 -2.69 20.15
N CYS A 380 -10.12 -1.94 20.49
CA CYS A 380 -9.19 -1.38 19.51
C CYS A 380 -7.78 -1.27 20.12
N LEU A 381 -6.77 -1.68 19.37
CA LEU A 381 -5.36 -1.45 19.68
C LEU A 381 -4.88 -0.20 18.96
N ILE A 382 -4.08 0.62 19.64
CA ILE A 382 -3.25 1.65 19.02
C ILE A 382 -1.82 1.13 19.11
N LEU A 383 -1.23 0.78 17.97
CA LEU A 383 0.16 0.33 17.94
C LEU A 383 1.07 1.55 17.80
N SER A 384 2.06 1.66 18.70
CA SER A 384 3.23 2.52 18.46
C SER A 384 3.90 2.16 17.13
N PRO A 385 4.72 3.04 16.53
CA PRO A 385 5.29 2.81 15.20
C PRO A 385 5.92 1.43 15.04
N VAL A 386 5.45 0.69 14.02
CA VAL A 386 5.92 -0.67 13.70
C VAL A 386 6.84 -0.71 12.47
N PHE A 387 7.16 0.44 11.91
CA PHE A 387 7.82 0.58 10.61
C PHE A 387 9.33 0.42 10.68
N GLY A 388 9.98 0.28 9.52
CA GLY A 388 11.44 0.36 9.41
C GLY A 388 11.95 1.65 10.03
N SER A 389 12.89 1.55 10.98
CA SER A 389 13.42 2.69 11.73
C SER A 389 14.77 2.34 12.39
N PRO A 390 15.72 3.29 12.50
CA PRO A 390 16.93 3.13 13.29
C PRO A 390 16.72 3.35 14.80
N LEU A 391 15.50 3.72 15.23
CA LEU A 391 15.06 3.81 16.62
C LEU A 391 15.75 4.92 17.43
N HIS A 392 16.13 6.03 16.80
CA HIS A 392 16.63 7.20 17.52
C HIS A 392 15.54 7.86 18.37
N ASP A 393 14.28 7.80 17.93
CA ASP A 393 13.09 8.17 18.71
C ASP A 393 12.08 7.02 18.74
N ASP A 394 12.55 5.83 19.11
CA ASP A 394 11.70 4.67 19.39
C ASP A 394 10.71 4.28 18.26
N GLY A 395 11.09 4.55 17.02
CA GLY A 395 10.31 4.20 15.84
C GLY A 395 9.53 5.36 15.20
N TYR A 396 9.47 6.53 15.85
CA TYR A 396 8.87 7.73 15.24
C TYR A 396 9.76 8.30 14.12
N ASP A 397 11.06 8.03 14.16
CA ASP A 397 12.02 8.26 13.08
C ASP A 397 11.96 7.15 12.00
N ILE A 398 10.97 7.22 11.10
CA ILE A 398 10.71 6.16 10.12
C ILE A 398 11.69 6.21 8.94
N SER A 399 12.43 5.12 8.68
CA SER A 399 13.34 4.96 7.54
C SER A 399 12.72 4.20 6.35
N ASP A 400 11.64 3.44 6.57
CA ASP A 400 10.82 2.83 5.51
C ASP A 400 9.38 2.64 6.00
N PHE A 401 8.44 3.41 5.43
CA PHE A 401 7.03 3.36 5.77
C PHE A 401 6.31 2.06 5.39
N LEU A 402 6.85 1.28 4.45
CA LEU A 402 6.18 0.08 3.90
C LEU A 402 6.75 -1.22 4.48
N ALA A 403 7.90 -1.15 5.14
CA ALA A 403 8.49 -2.27 5.85
C ALA A 403 8.05 -2.32 7.32
N ILE A 404 7.89 -3.53 7.84
CA ILE A 404 7.86 -3.78 9.29
C ILE A 404 9.30 -3.74 9.82
N ASN A 405 9.51 -3.16 10.99
CA ASN A 405 10.81 -3.19 11.65
C ASN A 405 11.25 -4.64 11.87
N PRO A 406 12.47 -5.04 11.44
CA PRO A 406 12.91 -6.43 11.55
C PRO A 406 12.85 -7.01 12.96
N ASP A 407 13.08 -6.19 13.99
CA ASP A 407 13.01 -6.62 15.41
C ASP A 407 11.59 -6.99 15.86
N LEU A 408 10.56 -6.57 15.12
CA LEU A 408 9.16 -6.83 15.45
C LEU A 408 8.59 -8.05 14.73
N GLY A 409 9.33 -8.59 13.75
CA GLY A 409 8.92 -9.70 12.90
C GLY A 409 8.71 -9.29 11.45
N THR A 410 7.85 -10.03 10.76
CA THR A 410 7.67 -9.89 9.30
C THR A 410 6.33 -9.24 8.94
N ARG A 411 6.19 -8.84 7.68
CA ARG A 411 4.92 -8.39 7.11
C ARG A 411 3.83 -9.46 7.21
N GLN A 412 4.18 -10.74 7.11
CA GLN A 412 3.24 -11.85 7.28
C GLN A 412 2.74 -11.94 8.74
N ASP A 413 3.60 -11.69 9.72
CA ASP A 413 3.20 -11.64 11.13
C ASP A 413 2.27 -10.45 11.40
N PHE A 414 2.49 -9.32 10.72
CA PHE A 414 1.58 -8.17 10.80
C PHE A 414 0.18 -8.50 10.25
N VAL A 415 0.09 -9.11 9.07
CA VAL A 415 -1.20 -9.55 8.51
C VAL A 415 -1.88 -10.55 9.43
N GLU A 416 -1.12 -11.48 10.03
CA GLU A 416 -1.67 -12.42 11.01
C GLU A 416 -2.19 -11.72 12.27
N LEU A 417 -1.53 -10.65 12.72
CA LEU A 417 -2.01 -9.82 13.83
C LEU A 417 -3.35 -9.18 13.50
N ILE A 418 -3.50 -8.59 12.32
CA ILE A 418 -4.77 -8.00 11.87
C ILE A 418 -5.87 -9.06 11.86
N ASP A 419 -5.64 -10.21 11.21
CA ASP A 419 -6.61 -11.32 11.14
C ASP A 419 -6.98 -11.89 12.52
N ALA A 420 -5.99 -12.05 13.41
CA ALA A 420 -6.21 -12.56 14.76
C ALA A 420 -6.98 -11.57 15.64
N ALA A 421 -6.69 -10.27 15.53
CA ALA A 421 -7.40 -9.21 16.23
C ALA A 421 -8.86 -9.12 15.75
N HIS A 422 -9.08 -9.08 14.43
CA HIS A 422 -10.41 -8.98 13.82
C HIS A 422 -11.31 -10.18 14.18
N ARG A 423 -10.75 -11.40 14.22
CA ARG A 423 -11.49 -12.60 14.68
C ARG A 423 -11.98 -12.51 16.13
N LYS A 424 -11.42 -11.61 16.93
CA LYS A 424 -11.81 -11.32 18.31
C LYS A 424 -12.60 -10.02 18.46
N ASP A 425 -13.07 -9.44 17.34
CA ASP A 425 -13.72 -8.13 17.29
C ASP A 425 -12.83 -6.99 17.84
N ILE A 426 -11.50 -7.15 17.76
CA ILE A 426 -10.52 -6.12 18.13
C ILE A 426 -10.00 -5.48 16.85
N ARG A 427 -10.12 -4.16 16.76
CA ARG A 427 -9.56 -3.38 15.65
C ARG A 427 -8.12 -2.96 15.92
N VAL A 428 -7.39 -2.59 14.87
CA VAL A 428 -5.99 -2.17 14.96
C VAL A 428 -5.82 -0.85 14.22
N VAL A 429 -5.39 0.18 14.95
CA VAL A 429 -4.94 1.45 14.36
C VAL A 429 -3.45 1.60 14.57
N LEU A 430 -2.78 2.26 13.61
CA LEU A 430 -1.35 2.51 13.67
C LEU A 430 -1.07 3.96 14.00
N ASP A 431 -0.02 4.21 14.77
CA ASP A 431 0.63 5.51 14.75
C ASP A 431 1.24 5.74 13.38
N LEU A 432 0.87 6.83 12.72
CA LEU A 432 1.45 7.27 11.46
C LEU A 432 2.04 8.66 11.64
N VAL A 433 3.37 8.75 11.51
CA VAL A 433 4.07 10.03 11.48
C VAL A 433 3.92 10.61 10.09
N LEU A 434 3.18 11.72 9.99
CA LEU A 434 2.99 12.42 8.72
C LEU A 434 4.12 13.42 8.44
N ASN A 435 4.65 14.03 9.49
CA ASN A 435 5.45 15.26 9.40
C ASN A 435 6.86 15.07 8.85
N HIS A 436 7.52 13.98 9.22
CA HIS A 436 8.95 13.79 8.99
C HIS A 436 9.28 12.33 8.72
N THR A 437 10.50 12.08 8.27
CA THR A 437 11.10 10.74 8.18
C THR A 437 12.40 10.71 8.97
N SER A 438 13.00 9.54 9.15
CA SER A 438 14.41 9.45 9.52
C SER A 438 15.31 10.05 8.43
N ASP A 439 16.46 10.60 8.81
CA ASP A 439 17.55 10.99 7.90
C ASP A 439 18.18 9.78 7.16
N GLN A 440 17.87 8.55 7.60
CA GLN A 440 18.24 7.32 6.91
C GLN A 440 17.23 6.90 5.84
N HIS A 441 16.06 7.54 5.78
CA HIS A 441 15.04 7.27 4.77
C HIS A 441 15.60 7.50 3.36
N GLU A 442 15.25 6.63 2.42
CA GLU A 442 15.77 6.70 1.04
C GLU A 442 15.42 8.04 0.37
N TRP A 443 14.24 8.58 0.64
CA TRP A 443 13.85 9.92 0.18
C TRP A 443 14.85 11.00 0.64
N PHE A 444 15.25 11.03 1.92
CA PHE A 444 16.22 12.02 2.42
C PHE A 444 17.59 11.79 1.80
N ARG A 445 18.03 10.54 1.72
CA ARG A 445 19.31 10.16 1.10
C ARG A 445 19.42 10.63 -0.34
N ARG A 446 18.36 10.44 -1.14
CA ARG A 446 18.30 10.91 -2.52
C ARG A 446 18.15 12.43 -2.61
N SER A 447 17.34 13.03 -1.74
CA SER A 447 17.15 14.49 -1.68
C SER A 447 18.48 15.22 -1.42
N ARG A 448 19.28 14.75 -0.45
CA ARG A 448 20.58 15.39 -0.14
C ARG A 448 21.65 15.18 -1.22
N ALA A 449 21.59 14.06 -1.94
CA ALA A 449 22.58 13.71 -2.96
C ALA A 449 22.32 14.37 -4.32
N ASP A 450 21.05 14.54 -4.71
CA ASP A 450 20.66 15.07 -6.01
C ASP A 450 19.52 16.12 -5.88
N PRO A 451 19.87 17.41 -5.72
CA PRO A 451 18.89 18.49 -5.59
C PRO A 451 18.00 18.68 -6.83
N ALA A 452 18.43 18.25 -8.02
CA ALA A 452 17.65 18.35 -9.25
C ALA A 452 16.84 17.08 -9.56
N GLY A 453 17.05 16.02 -8.79
CA GLY A 453 16.38 14.74 -8.92
C GLY A 453 14.94 14.76 -8.38
N PRO A 454 14.20 13.64 -8.55
CA PRO A 454 12.78 13.56 -8.18
C PRO A 454 12.50 13.74 -6.67
N TYR A 455 13.51 13.54 -5.81
CA TYR A 455 13.40 13.75 -4.36
C TYR A 455 14.00 15.08 -3.90
N GLY A 456 14.53 15.90 -4.81
CA GLY A 456 15.22 17.14 -4.46
C GLY A 456 14.38 18.10 -3.62
N GLY A 457 13.07 18.14 -3.87
CA GLY A 457 12.08 18.96 -3.15
C GLY A 457 11.33 18.27 -2.01
N PHE A 458 11.63 16.99 -1.70
CA PHE A 458 10.86 16.22 -0.68
C PHE A 458 11.02 16.73 0.75
N TYR A 459 12.04 17.52 1.02
CA TYR A 459 12.34 18.08 2.34
C TYR A 459 12.53 19.59 2.22
N VAL A 460 12.44 20.28 3.35
CA VAL A 460 12.54 21.74 3.39
C VAL A 460 14.01 22.16 3.52
N TRP A 461 14.56 22.79 2.48
CA TRP A 461 15.97 23.16 2.37
C TRP A 461 16.21 24.67 2.24
N ARG A 462 17.34 25.16 2.76
CA ARG A 462 17.81 26.56 2.61
C ARG A 462 19.33 26.66 2.50
N ASP A 463 19.83 27.58 1.68
CA ASP A 463 21.27 27.81 1.50
C ASP A 463 21.92 28.51 2.71
N ALA A 464 21.19 29.41 3.37
CA ALA A 464 21.63 30.14 4.55
C ALA A 464 20.49 30.31 5.56
N VAL A 465 20.83 30.28 6.85
CA VAL A 465 19.91 30.54 7.96
C VAL A 465 20.38 31.83 8.64
N GLU A 466 19.54 32.88 8.59
CA GLU A 466 19.82 34.14 9.28
C GLU A 466 19.68 33.96 10.81
N ALA A 467 20.29 34.87 11.60
CA ALA A 467 20.27 34.80 13.07
C ALA A 467 18.83 34.87 13.65
N GLU A 468 17.90 35.44 12.91
CA GLU A 468 16.45 35.40 13.16
C GLU A 468 15.79 34.51 12.10
N ALA A 469 15.87 33.18 12.27
CA ALA A 469 15.24 32.25 11.35
C ALA A 469 13.71 32.52 11.26
N PRO A 470 13.10 32.48 10.05
CA PRO A 470 11.77 33.05 9.79
C PRO A 470 10.57 32.28 10.37
N TYR A 471 10.83 31.12 10.96
CA TYR A 471 9.94 30.42 11.88
C TYR A 471 10.82 29.73 12.94
N THR A 472 10.41 29.85 14.21
CA THR A 472 11.15 29.32 15.36
C THR A 472 10.40 28.12 15.94
N ARG A 473 11.13 27.15 16.49
CA ARG A 473 10.55 26.25 17.50
C ARG A 473 10.00 27.17 18.60
N GLY A 474 8.72 27.07 18.95
CA GLY A 474 8.14 27.94 19.99
C GLY A 474 9.05 28.04 21.23
N SER A 475 9.09 29.23 21.85
CA SER A 475 9.94 29.62 22.98
C SER A 475 11.43 29.20 22.91
N GLY A 476 12.20 29.90 22.08
CA GLY A 476 13.41 30.55 22.60
C GLY A 476 14.80 29.98 22.29
N ASP A 477 14.98 29.03 21.36
CA ASP A 477 16.32 28.66 20.88
C ASP A 477 16.36 28.43 19.36
N THR A 478 17.43 28.91 18.73
CA THR A 478 17.81 28.68 17.33
C THR A 478 18.23 27.22 17.12
N GLN A 479 17.30 26.28 16.93
CA GLN A 479 17.63 24.83 16.77
C GLN A 479 16.77 24.01 15.79
N GLY A 480 15.97 24.61 14.90
CA GLY A 480 15.17 23.86 13.92
C GLY A 480 15.85 23.61 12.57
N TRP A 481 17.04 24.17 12.35
CA TRP A 481 17.80 24.01 11.11
C TRP A 481 19.14 23.33 11.37
N THR A 482 19.44 22.29 10.61
CA THR A 482 20.73 21.59 10.67
C THR A 482 21.42 21.63 9.32
N TYR A 483 22.73 21.92 9.31
CA TYR A 483 23.54 21.93 8.09
C TYR A 483 23.84 20.50 7.63
N ASP A 484 23.46 20.14 6.41
CA ASP A 484 23.86 18.89 5.77
C ASP A 484 25.13 19.11 4.92
N PRO A 485 26.23 18.39 5.20
CA PRO A 485 27.49 18.58 4.49
C PRO A 485 27.50 18.02 3.07
N VAL A 486 26.56 17.13 2.71
CA VAL A 486 26.46 16.53 1.37
C VAL A 486 25.78 17.52 0.43
N ARG A 487 24.60 18.02 0.81
CA ARG A 487 23.85 19.02 0.04
C ARG A 487 24.43 20.42 0.17
N ARG A 488 25.24 20.67 1.20
CA ARG A 488 25.81 21.98 1.55
C ARG A 488 24.75 23.04 1.80
N ALA A 489 23.63 22.62 2.37
CA ALA A 489 22.48 23.44 2.69
C ALA A 489 21.94 23.02 4.07
N TYR A 490 21.13 23.88 4.68
CA TYR A 490 20.41 23.56 5.90
C TYR A 490 19.07 22.89 5.56
N TYR A 491 18.69 21.87 6.33
CA TYR A 491 17.35 21.31 6.30
C TYR A 491 16.59 21.61 7.59
N TRP A 492 15.27 21.68 7.47
CA TRP A 492 14.36 21.90 8.60
C TRP A 492 14.04 20.59 9.33
N HIS A 493 13.91 20.68 10.65
CA HIS A 493 13.34 19.64 11.49
C HIS A 493 12.63 20.26 12.70
N ARG A 494 11.39 19.83 12.98
CA ARG A 494 10.65 20.25 14.19
C ARG A 494 11.13 19.54 15.45
N PHE A 495 11.58 18.31 15.28
CA PHE A 495 11.96 17.39 16.33
C PHE A 495 13.49 17.23 16.36
N HIS A 496 14.03 16.02 16.31
CA HIS A 496 15.46 15.78 16.28
C HIS A 496 16.07 16.07 14.90
N ALA A 497 17.36 16.38 14.85
CA ALA A 497 18.07 16.56 13.57
C ALA A 497 18.03 15.27 12.71
N ALA A 498 17.93 14.09 13.35
CA ALA A 498 17.74 12.83 12.65
C ALA A 498 16.33 12.66 12.04
N GLU A 499 15.43 13.64 12.22
CA GLU A 499 14.03 13.62 11.82
C GLU A 499 13.71 14.80 10.87
N PRO A 500 14.30 14.85 9.67
CA PRO A 500 14.05 15.91 8.70
C PRO A 500 12.58 15.96 8.27
N ASP A 501 12.02 17.17 8.29
CA ASP A 501 10.62 17.44 7.97
C ASP A 501 10.36 17.31 6.46
N LEU A 502 9.26 16.63 6.12
CA LEU A 502 8.77 16.49 4.76
C LEU A 502 8.19 17.82 4.28
N ASN A 503 8.44 18.15 3.02
CA ASN A 503 7.94 19.38 2.42
C ASN A 503 6.55 19.18 1.83
N PHE A 504 5.49 19.49 2.58
CA PHE A 504 4.11 19.34 2.08
C PHE A 504 3.70 20.37 1.01
N ASP A 505 4.51 21.40 0.75
CA ASP A 505 4.30 22.26 -0.43
C ASP A 505 4.58 21.51 -1.76
N GLU A 506 5.34 20.42 -1.71
CA GLU A 506 5.62 19.55 -2.86
C GLU A 506 4.47 18.53 -3.06
N PRO A 507 3.70 18.60 -4.17
CA PRO A 507 2.59 17.68 -4.41
C PRO A 507 3.01 16.20 -4.42
N ALA A 508 4.24 15.89 -4.85
CA ALA A 508 4.76 14.53 -4.83
C ALA A 508 4.87 13.94 -3.41
N VAL A 509 5.16 14.77 -2.39
CA VAL A 509 5.18 14.36 -0.98
C VAL A 509 3.76 14.03 -0.50
N GLN A 510 2.78 14.86 -0.85
CA GLN A 510 1.37 14.62 -0.52
C GLN A 510 0.87 13.30 -1.11
N GLU A 511 1.16 13.02 -2.38
CA GLU A 511 0.80 11.73 -3.00
C GLU A 511 1.51 10.55 -2.36
N ALA A 512 2.81 10.68 -2.06
CA ALA A 512 3.58 9.61 -1.44
C ALA A 512 3.00 9.22 -0.06
N MET A 513 2.59 10.21 0.75
CA MET A 513 1.96 9.96 2.04
C MET A 513 0.55 9.37 1.92
N LEU A 514 -0.22 9.75 0.90
CA LEU A 514 -1.50 9.07 0.59
C LEU A 514 -1.27 7.62 0.18
N ASP A 515 -0.21 7.32 -0.58
CA ASP A 515 0.14 5.94 -0.93
C ASP A 515 0.54 5.10 0.29
N VAL A 516 1.26 5.69 1.26
CA VAL A 516 1.55 5.03 2.55
C VAL A 516 0.24 4.70 3.29
N VAL A 517 -0.71 5.64 3.35
CA VAL A 517 -2.02 5.41 3.96
C VAL A 517 -2.77 4.29 3.23
N ARG A 518 -2.86 4.33 1.91
CA ARG A 518 -3.56 3.29 1.11
C ARG A 518 -2.97 1.91 1.36
N HIS A 519 -1.64 1.79 1.39
CA HIS A 519 -0.94 0.52 1.55
C HIS A 519 -1.38 -0.25 2.80
N TRP A 520 -1.38 0.40 3.95
CA TRP A 520 -1.72 -0.26 5.22
C TRP A 520 -3.23 -0.47 5.37
N LEU A 521 -4.07 0.41 4.80
CA LEU A 521 -5.53 0.19 4.75
C LEU A 521 -5.90 -1.00 3.84
N ASP A 522 -5.19 -1.18 2.73
CA ASP A 522 -5.35 -2.34 1.83
C ASP A 522 -4.99 -3.66 2.55
N LEU A 523 -4.07 -3.62 3.52
CA LEU A 523 -3.74 -4.76 4.40
C LEU A 523 -4.75 -4.98 5.55
N GLY A 524 -5.76 -4.13 5.69
CA GLY A 524 -6.85 -4.31 6.65
C GLY A 524 -6.74 -3.49 7.93
N VAL A 525 -5.76 -2.58 8.06
CA VAL A 525 -5.68 -1.63 9.18
C VAL A 525 -6.97 -0.82 9.32
N ASP A 526 -7.42 -0.59 10.55
CA ASP A 526 -8.72 0.05 10.85
C ASP A 526 -8.66 1.57 10.89
N GLY A 527 -7.47 2.15 10.80
CA GLY A 527 -7.25 3.58 10.83
C GLY A 527 -5.89 3.99 11.37
N TYR A 528 -5.74 5.29 11.63
CA TYR A 528 -4.48 5.87 12.08
C TYR A 528 -4.68 6.86 13.23
N ARG A 529 -3.73 6.86 14.16
CA ARG A 529 -3.41 8.06 14.94
C ARG A 529 -2.35 8.85 14.17
N LEU A 530 -2.74 10.02 13.67
CA LEU A 530 -1.91 10.94 12.91
C LEU A 530 -1.04 11.73 13.89
N VAL A 531 0.20 11.27 14.03
CA VAL A 531 1.20 11.84 14.93
C VAL A 531 1.79 13.08 14.28
N SER A 532 2.00 14.14 15.07
CA SER A 532 2.57 15.40 14.61
C SER A 532 1.75 16.11 13.52
N ALA A 533 0.46 15.77 13.40
CA ALA A 533 -0.45 16.36 12.41
C ALA A 533 -0.50 17.91 12.41
N PRO A 534 -0.30 18.63 13.53
CA PRO A 534 -0.27 20.09 13.50
C PRO A 534 0.88 20.74 12.72
N PHE A 535 1.92 19.99 12.35
CA PHE A 535 3.20 20.58 11.94
C PHE A 535 3.52 20.46 10.45
N LEU A 536 2.57 20.00 9.62
CA LEU A 536 2.85 19.61 8.22
C LEU A 536 3.33 20.74 7.30
N TYR A 537 2.93 21.99 7.55
CA TYR A 537 3.30 23.14 6.71
C TYR A 537 3.93 24.25 7.54
N GLU A 538 4.95 24.90 6.98
CA GLU A 538 5.59 26.09 7.54
C GLU A 538 5.31 27.35 6.71
N ARG A 539 5.10 28.47 7.40
CA ARG A 539 4.99 29.81 6.77
C ARG A 539 5.77 30.82 7.58
N GLU A 540 6.48 31.70 6.89
CA GLU A 540 7.24 32.78 7.53
C GLU A 540 6.31 33.70 8.33
N GLY A 541 6.75 34.11 9.52
CA GLY A 541 5.95 34.96 10.42
C GLY A 541 4.81 34.24 11.15
N THR A 542 4.73 32.91 11.06
CA THR A 542 3.79 32.08 11.82
C THR A 542 4.53 31.12 12.76
N SER A 543 3.79 30.41 13.63
CA SER A 543 4.37 29.33 14.44
C SER A 543 4.63 28.03 13.65
N GLY A 544 4.16 27.94 12.39
CA GLY A 544 4.17 26.69 11.62
C GLY A 544 3.32 25.60 12.27
N GLU A 545 2.22 25.94 12.95
CA GLU A 545 1.37 24.97 13.63
C GLU A 545 -0.11 25.19 13.33
N GLY A 546 -0.79 24.18 12.81
CA GLY A 546 -2.23 24.22 12.52
C GLY A 546 -2.58 25.28 11.48
N LEU A 547 -1.79 25.37 10.42
CA LEU A 547 -2.02 26.28 9.31
C LEU A 547 -3.19 25.79 8.44
N ALA A 548 -3.80 26.69 7.67
CA ALA A 548 -4.95 26.35 6.83
C ALA A 548 -4.61 25.24 5.83
N GLU A 549 -3.40 25.25 5.27
CA GLU A 549 -2.92 24.24 4.33
C GLU A 549 -2.77 22.85 4.98
N THR A 550 -2.41 22.82 6.26
CA THR A 550 -2.40 21.57 7.05
C THR A 550 -3.81 20.98 7.12
N HIS A 551 -4.80 21.81 7.44
CA HIS A 551 -6.20 21.41 7.48
C HIS A 551 -6.71 20.96 6.10
N ASP A 552 -6.37 21.67 5.03
CA ASP A 552 -6.76 21.31 3.65
C ASP A 552 -6.22 19.94 3.23
N TYR A 553 -4.96 19.62 3.57
CA TYR A 553 -4.40 18.29 3.33
C TYR A 553 -5.11 17.20 4.16
N LEU A 554 -5.43 17.47 5.43
CA LEU A 554 -6.17 16.52 6.27
C LEU A 554 -7.60 16.28 5.76
N LYS A 555 -8.28 17.29 5.21
CA LYS A 555 -9.58 17.14 4.53
C LYS A 555 -9.47 16.24 3.31
N ARG A 556 -8.43 16.45 2.51
CA ARG A 556 -8.14 15.62 1.34
C ARG A 556 -7.90 14.17 1.75
N LEU A 557 -7.09 13.94 2.77
CA LEU A 557 -6.83 12.62 3.35
C LEU A 557 -8.14 11.97 3.83
N ARG A 558 -8.99 12.70 4.56
CA ARG A 558 -10.30 12.21 5.01
C ARG A 558 -11.20 11.80 3.85
N ALA A 559 -11.36 12.68 2.87
CA ALA A 559 -12.23 12.42 1.70
C ALA A 559 -11.79 11.17 0.95
N GLU A 560 -10.48 10.94 0.86
CA GLU A 560 -9.94 9.75 0.21
C GLU A 560 -10.16 8.47 1.02
N VAL A 561 -9.91 8.52 2.33
CA VAL A 561 -10.16 7.39 3.23
C VAL A 561 -11.63 7.01 3.23
N GLU A 562 -12.57 7.97 3.31
CA GLU A 562 -14.00 7.67 3.26
C GLU A 562 -14.44 7.09 1.91
N LYS A 563 -13.87 7.57 0.81
CA LYS A 563 -14.19 7.11 -0.53
C LYS A 563 -13.70 5.68 -0.78
N LEU A 564 -12.46 5.38 -0.40
CA LEU A 564 -11.80 4.11 -0.74
C LEU A 564 -11.95 3.05 0.36
N TYR A 565 -12.06 3.48 1.62
CA TYR A 565 -12.02 2.63 2.80
C TYR A 565 -13.09 3.08 3.82
N PRO A 566 -14.38 2.89 3.51
CA PRO A 566 -15.44 3.29 4.43
C PRO A 566 -15.28 2.59 5.79
N GLY A 567 -15.59 3.30 6.87
CA GLY A 567 -15.53 2.78 8.25
C GLY A 567 -14.16 2.73 8.92
N ARG A 568 -13.12 3.27 8.26
CA ARG A 568 -11.79 3.48 8.87
C ARG A 568 -11.73 4.80 9.62
N VAL A 569 -10.88 4.88 10.65
CA VAL A 569 -10.79 6.04 11.54
C VAL A 569 -9.51 6.83 11.32
N LEU A 570 -9.60 8.16 11.42
CA LEU A 570 -8.45 9.08 11.47
C LEU A 570 -8.53 9.82 12.78
N MET A 571 -7.45 9.79 13.55
CA MET A 571 -7.36 10.38 14.88
C MET A 571 -6.19 11.37 14.92
N ALA A 572 -6.43 12.66 15.18
CA ALA A 572 -5.35 13.63 15.32
C ALA A 572 -4.80 13.64 16.76
N ASP A 573 -3.47 13.59 16.87
CA ASP A 573 -2.77 14.02 18.09
C ASP A 573 -2.45 15.53 17.99
N ALA A 574 -3.43 16.36 18.34
CA ALA A 574 -3.33 17.81 18.31
C ALA A 574 -3.23 18.37 19.73
N ASN A 575 -2.02 18.39 20.29
CA ASN A 575 -1.79 18.87 21.65
C ASN A 575 -1.93 20.39 21.81
N ARG A 576 -3.17 20.88 21.74
CA ARG A 576 -3.50 22.32 21.71
C ARG A 576 -4.60 22.68 22.71
N ARG A 577 -4.90 23.98 22.79
CA ARG A 577 -6.08 24.47 23.53
C ARG A 577 -7.36 23.88 22.91
N PRO A 578 -8.44 23.70 23.68
CA PRO A 578 -9.65 23.00 23.20
C PRO A 578 -10.21 23.50 21.86
N ALA A 579 -10.30 24.81 21.65
CA ALA A 579 -10.80 25.39 20.40
C ALA A 579 -9.88 25.09 19.21
N ASP A 580 -8.57 25.19 19.41
CA ASP A 580 -7.56 24.94 18.37
C ASP A 580 -7.47 23.42 18.05
N ALA A 581 -7.64 22.55 19.04
CA ALA A 581 -7.69 21.10 18.85
C ALA A 581 -8.98 20.67 18.12
N ALA A 582 -10.12 21.30 18.43
CA ALA A 582 -11.40 20.99 17.79
C ALA A 582 -11.41 21.33 16.28
N ALA A 583 -10.54 22.24 15.81
CA ALA A 583 -10.41 22.54 14.39
C ALA A 583 -10.03 21.31 13.54
N TYR A 584 -9.35 20.31 14.12
CA TYR A 584 -8.96 19.08 13.44
C TYR A 584 -10.13 18.12 13.20
N PHE A 585 -11.33 18.42 13.70
CA PHE A 585 -12.55 17.75 13.25
C PHE A 585 -13.05 18.28 11.91
N GLY A 586 -12.56 19.45 11.47
CA GLY A 586 -13.01 20.15 10.28
C GLY A 586 -14.30 20.94 10.53
N ASP A 587 -15.17 20.99 9.52
CA ASP A 587 -16.47 21.66 9.62
C ASP A 587 -17.33 21.03 10.74
N PRO A 588 -17.88 21.83 11.68
CA PRO A 588 -18.57 21.32 12.86
C PRO A 588 -19.92 20.64 12.56
N VAL A 589 -20.44 20.76 11.33
CA VAL A 589 -21.70 20.13 10.91
C VAL A 589 -21.42 18.79 10.23
N THR A 590 -20.45 18.76 9.31
CA THR A 590 -20.15 17.61 8.46
C THR A 590 -19.03 16.72 9.00
N GLY A 591 -18.01 17.31 9.63
CA GLY A 591 -16.84 16.61 10.18
C GLY A 591 -15.92 16.07 9.08
N ASP A 592 -15.39 16.95 8.24
CA ASP A 592 -14.66 16.65 7.00
C ASP A 592 -13.13 16.48 7.16
N GLU A 593 -12.59 16.48 8.39
CA GLU A 593 -11.17 16.19 8.66
C GLU A 593 -10.98 14.89 9.48
N CYS A 594 -10.48 14.95 10.71
CA CYS A 594 -10.29 13.76 11.53
C CYS A 594 -11.60 13.33 12.19
N HIS A 595 -11.81 12.02 12.26
CA HIS A 595 -12.95 11.43 12.96
C HIS A 595 -12.79 11.59 14.49
N MET A 596 -11.55 11.55 14.96
CA MET A 596 -11.19 11.66 16.36
C MET A 596 -10.09 12.71 16.59
N VAL A 597 -10.13 13.36 17.74
CA VAL A 597 -9.05 14.23 18.22
C VAL A 597 -8.75 13.87 19.68
N LEU A 598 -7.47 13.74 20.01
CA LEU A 598 -7.04 13.50 21.38
C LEU A 598 -7.30 14.72 22.26
N TYR A 599 -7.96 14.49 23.40
CA TYR A 599 -8.33 15.58 24.31
C TYR A 599 -7.20 15.89 25.32
N THR A 600 -6.02 16.24 24.80
CA THR A 600 -4.80 16.39 25.60
C THR A 600 -4.92 17.47 26.69
N SER A 601 -5.70 18.52 26.43
CA SER A 601 -5.86 19.64 27.38
C SER A 601 -6.64 19.26 28.63
N LEU A 602 -7.51 18.24 28.58
CA LEU A 602 -8.29 17.77 29.73
C LEU A 602 -7.42 17.13 30.82
N ILE A 603 -6.39 16.41 30.41
CA ILE A 603 -5.56 15.57 31.30
C ILE A 603 -4.90 16.39 32.42
N PRO A 604 -4.14 17.46 32.14
CA PRO A 604 -3.56 18.26 33.21
C PRO A 604 -4.61 18.92 34.11
N ARG A 605 -5.84 19.17 33.62
CA ARG A 605 -6.94 19.70 34.45
C ARG A 605 -7.48 18.66 35.42
N ILE A 606 -7.52 17.38 35.05
CA ILE A 606 -7.87 16.29 35.98
C ILE A 606 -6.83 16.24 37.11
N PHE A 607 -5.54 16.26 36.80
CA PHE A 607 -4.49 16.25 37.82
C PHE A 607 -4.46 17.52 38.69
N LEU A 608 -4.81 18.69 38.13
CA LEU A 608 -5.04 19.91 38.90
C LEU A 608 -6.23 19.76 39.84
N ALA A 609 -7.35 19.23 39.37
CA ALA A 609 -8.57 19.06 40.15
C ALA A 609 -8.35 18.11 41.34
N ILE A 610 -7.62 17.02 41.13
CA ILE A 610 -7.21 16.09 42.18
C ILE A 610 -6.39 16.80 43.26
N ARG A 611 -5.28 17.49 42.91
CA ARG A 611 -4.42 18.13 43.93
C ARG A 611 -5.05 19.34 44.60
N ARG A 612 -5.91 20.07 43.88
CA ARG A 612 -6.67 21.20 44.44
C ARG A 612 -7.91 20.76 45.22
N GLU A 613 -8.27 19.48 45.17
CA GLU A 613 -9.53 18.94 45.68
C GLU A 613 -10.74 19.76 45.21
N ASN A 614 -10.74 20.12 43.93
CA ASN A 614 -11.70 21.06 43.35
C ASN A 614 -11.95 20.71 41.88
N HIS A 615 -13.21 20.47 41.51
CA HIS A 615 -13.60 20.07 40.15
C HIS A 615 -13.56 21.21 39.12
N GLN A 616 -13.46 22.48 39.54
CA GLN A 616 -13.56 23.64 38.64
C GLN A 616 -12.63 23.56 37.41
N PRO A 617 -11.34 23.14 37.51
CA PRO A 617 -10.50 22.99 36.32
C PRO A 617 -11.07 22.02 35.28
N VAL A 618 -11.73 20.96 35.72
CA VAL A 618 -12.38 19.97 34.85
C VAL A 618 -13.71 20.49 34.31
N SER A 619 -14.53 21.13 35.14
CA SER A 619 -15.78 21.78 34.69
C SER A 619 -15.51 22.86 33.63
N ASP A 620 -14.54 23.75 33.87
CA ASP A 620 -14.20 24.86 32.97
C ASP A 620 -13.80 24.37 31.57
N VAL A 621 -13.08 23.25 31.48
CA VAL A 621 -12.64 22.71 30.19
C VAL A 621 -13.76 21.95 29.48
N LEU A 622 -14.58 21.19 30.21
CA LEU A 622 -15.69 20.41 29.64
C LEU A 622 -16.88 21.27 29.19
N THR A 623 -17.24 22.30 29.97
CA THR A 623 -18.37 23.20 29.63
C THR A 623 -18.06 24.11 28.45
N ARG A 624 -16.78 24.35 28.15
CA ARG A 624 -16.30 25.14 27.00
C ARG A 624 -15.96 24.28 25.78
N LEU A 625 -16.29 23.00 25.80
CA LEU A 625 -16.09 22.12 24.66
C LEU A 625 -16.84 22.65 23.43
N PRO A 626 -16.16 22.86 22.29
CA PRO A 626 -16.83 23.15 21.04
C PRO A 626 -17.80 22.04 20.65
N ALA A 627 -18.90 22.41 19.99
CA ALA A 627 -19.75 21.43 19.33
C ALA A 627 -18.95 20.75 18.20
N ILE A 628 -19.11 19.43 18.08
CA ILE A 628 -18.45 18.62 17.05
C ILE A 628 -19.51 17.92 16.20
N ALA A 629 -19.15 17.56 14.97
CA ALA A 629 -20.05 16.86 14.06
C ALA A 629 -20.52 15.52 14.66
N PRO A 630 -21.73 15.04 14.33
CA PRO A 630 -22.26 13.77 14.87
C PRO A 630 -21.39 12.53 14.57
N SER A 631 -20.62 12.58 13.49
CA SER A 631 -19.64 11.56 13.09
C SER A 631 -18.35 11.63 13.92
N CYS A 632 -18.04 12.76 14.56
CA CYS A 632 -16.78 12.96 15.27
C CYS A 632 -16.83 12.53 16.74
N GLN A 633 -15.66 12.39 17.37
CA GLN A 633 -15.52 11.97 18.77
C GLN A 633 -14.20 12.40 19.41
N TRP A 634 -14.23 12.80 20.69
CA TRP A 634 -13.01 13.02 21.49
C TRP A 634 -12.36 11.70 21.94
N GLY A 635 -11.03 11.65 21.94
CA GLY A 635 -10.24 10.62 22.59
C GLY A 635 -9.85 11.03 24.02
N VAL A 636 -10.25 10.27 25.02
CA VAL A 636 -10.00 10.57 26.44
C VAL A 636 -8.97 9.59 27.00
N PHE A 637 -7.88 10.09 27.56
CA PHE A 637 -6.82 9.28 28.14
C PHE A 637 -6.26 9.95 29.40
N LEU A 638 -5.46 9.22 30.17
CA LEU A 638 -4.82 9.76 31.38
C LEU A 638 -3.30 9.84 31.24
N ARG A 639 -2.71 8.85 30.58
CA ARG A 639 -1.29 8.73 30.23
C ARG A 639 -1.16 7.98 28.90
N ASN A 640 0.02 8.06 28.30
CA ASN A 640 0.42 7.47 27.01
C ASN A 640 1.95 7.22 27.03
N SER A 641 2.53 6.82 25.89
CA SER A 641 3.96 6.59 25.69
C SER A 641 4.84 7.82 25.93
N GLU A 642 4.23 9.01 25.96
CA GLU A 642 4.89 10.28 26.15
C GLU A 642 4.76 10.81 27.58
N GLU A 643 5.48 11.87 27.87
CA GLU A 643 5.28 12.67 29.08
C GLU A 643 3.84 13.21 29.22
N LEU A 644 3.43 13.47 30.46
CA LEU A 644 2.23 14.26 30.74
C LEU A 644 2.52 15.71 30.33
N SER A 645 2.09 16.10 29.13
CA SER A 645 2.27 17.45 28.63
C SER A 645 1.51 18.48 29.46
N LEU A 646 2.21 19.54 29.85
CA LEU A 646 1.66 20.69 30.55
C LEU A 646 1.58 21.94 29.65
N ALA A 647 1.81 21.79 28.34
CA ALA A 647 1.91 22.89 27.38
C ALA A 647 0.62 23.71 27.26
N SER A 648 -0.54 23.10 27.54
CA SER A 648 -1.83 23.79 27.49
C SER A 648 -2.18 24.58 28.75
N LEU A 649 -1.35 24.54 29.81
CA LEU A 649 -1.56 25.26 31.06
C LEU A 649 -0.91 26.64 31.04
N ASP A 650 -1.43 27.56 31.86
CA ASP A 650 -0.70 28.79 32.17
C ASP A 650 0.53 28.51 33.04
N GLU A 651 1.43 29.50 33.13
CA GLU A 651 2.70 29.36 33.84
C GLU A 651 2.51 29.01 35.34
N ARG A 652 1.49 29.55 35.98
CA ARG A 652 1.22 29.33 37.41
C ARG A 652 0.71 27.91 37.66
N GLU A 653 -0.21 27.44 36.82
CA GLU A 653 -0.74 26.09 36.88
C GLU A 653 0.32 25.04 36.55
N ARG A 654 1.15 25.30 35.53
CA ARG A 654 2.29 24.45 35.19
C ARG A 654 3.29 24.36 36.34
N ALA A 655 3.69 25.51 36.92
CA ALA A 655 4.58 25.54 38.07
C ALA A 655 3.98 24.82 39.30
N TYR A 656 2.67 24.94 39.50
CA TYR A 656 1.94 24.21 40.53
C TYR A 656 2.07 22.69 40.33
N LEU A 657 1.72 22.17 39.15
CA LEU A 657 1.81 20.72 38.89
C LEU A 657 3.25 20.20 38.97
N PHE A 658 4.24 20.95 38.51
CA PHE A 658 5.64 20.55 38.68
C PHE A 658 6.03 20.41 40.15
N ARG A 659 5.52 21.26 41.04
CA ARG A 659 5.78 21.14 42.47
C ARG A 659 5.08 19.93 43.08
N GLU A 660 3.84 19.66 42.67
CA GLU A 660 3.03 18.58 43.28
C GLU A 660 3.39 17.18 42.75
N TYR A 661 3.64 17.04 41.45
CA TYR A 661 3.79 15.72 40.80
C TYR A 661 5.22 15.40 40.33
N ALA A 662 6.09 16.42 40.25
CA ALA A 662 7.47 16.30 39.76
C ALA A 662 8.47 16.92 40.74
N THR A 663 8.48 16.38 41.97
CA THR A 663 9.31 16.88 43.09
C THR A 663 10.80 16.75 42.84
N ALA A 664 11.23 15.76 42.04
CA ALA A 664 12.61 15.60 41.61
C ALA A 664 12.85 16.17 40.21
N PRO A 665 13.98 16.84 39.92
CA PRO A 665 14.28 17.38 38.59
C PRO A 665 14.18 16.34 37.48
N ARG A 666 14.62 15.09 37.74
CA ARG A 666 14.54 13.97 36.79
C ARG A 666 13.13 13.53 36.41
N MET A 667 12.08 14.01 37.08
CA MET A 667 10.68 13.73 36.73
C MET A 667 10.15 14.70 35.67
N ARG A 668 10.86 15.82 35.45
CA ARG A 668 10.45 16.90 34.55
C ARG A 668 11.12 16.72 33.19
N THR A 669 10.39 17.07 32.16
CA THR A 669 10.92 17.38 30.83
C THR A 669 10.76 18.87 30.59
N GLU A 670 11.11 19.35 29.39
CA GLU A 670 10.92 20.75 29.02
C GLU A 670 9.44 21.17 29.11
N THR A 671 8.56 20.28 28.64
CA THR A 671 7.14 20.56 28.45
C THR A 671 6.21 19.79 29.38
N GLY A 672 6.71 18.82 30.16
CA GLY A 672 5.85 17.91 30.90
C GLY A 672 6.47 17.08 32.02
N ILE A 673 5.72 16.08 32.47
CA ILE A 673 6.09 15.17 33.56
C ILE A 673 6.17 13.73 33.04
N ARG A 674 7.36 13.11 33.10
CA ARG A 674 7.62 11.77 32.53
C ARG A 674 7.40 10.61 33.50
N ARG A 675 6.19 10.53 34.07
CA ARG A 675 5.78 9.52 35.06
C ARG A 675 4.56 8.71 34.60
N ARG A 676 4.41 7.48 35.10
CA ARG A 676 3.21 6.64 34.87
C ARG A 676 2.03 7.05 35.78
N LEU A 677 0.84 6.53 35.50
CA LEU A 677 -0.37 6.87 36.24
C LEU A 677 -0.30 6.48 37.73
N ALA A 678 0.12 5.25 38.04
CA ALA A 678 0.22 4.79 39.43
C ALA A 678 1.25 5.60 40.26
N PRO A 679 2.46 5.89 39.74
CA PRO A 679 3.38 6.84 40.36
C PRO A 679 2.80 8.26 40.55
N LEU A 680 2.04 8.80 39.60
CA LEU A 680 1.38 10.10 39.75
C LEU A 680 0.28 10.10 40.82
N ALA A 681 -0.40 8.96 40.98
CA ALA A 681 -1.44 8.73 41.98
C ALA A 681 -0.88 8.26 43.34
N ASP A 682 0.44 8.32 43.56
CA ASP A 682 1.12 7.84 44.77
C ASP A 682 0.78 6.37 45.13
N ASN A 683 0.51 5.56 44.09
CA ASN A 683 0.00 4.19 44.17
C ASN A 683 -1.29 4.01 45.00
N GLU A 684 -2.06 5.10 45.18
CA GLU A 684 -3.29 5.06 45.93
C GLU A 684 -4.39 4.39 45.09
N ARG A 685 -4.85 3.23 45.57
CA ARG A 685 -5.82 2.41 44.84
C ARG A 685 -7.13 3.15 44.56
N SER A 686 -7.69 3.86 45.55
CA SER A 686 -8.93 4.63 45.38
C SER A 686 -8.79 5.71 44.32
N LEU A 687 -7.64 6.39 44.26
CA LEU A 687 -7.38 7.40 43.23
C LEU A 687 -7.22 6.77 41.84
N LEU A 688 -6.57 5.62 41.72
CA LEU A 688 -6.48 4.86 40.46
C LEU A 688 -7.86 4.42 39.94
N GLU A 689 -8.72 3.94 40.84
CA GLU A 689 -10.09 3.57 40.51
C GLU A 689 -10.92 4.78 40.08
N LEU A 690 -10.82 5.89 40.80
CA LEU A 690 -11.46 7.16 40.46
C LEU A 690 -11.03 7.65 39.07
N CYS A 691 -9.73 7.69 38.80
CA CYS A 691 -9.20 8.14 37.53
C CYS A 691 -9.71 7.26 36.38
N THR A 692 -9.69 5.94 36.56
CA THR A 692 -10.19 4.97 35.56
C THR A 692 -11.68 5.15 35.31
N ALA A 693 -12.49 5.26 36.38
CA ALA A 693 -13.92 5.50 36.25
C ALA A 693 -14.23 6.86 35.59
N LEU A 694 -13.53 7.92 35.97
CA LEU A 694 -13.67 9.25 35.35
C LEU A 694 -13.38 9.18 33.85
N MET A 695 -12.22 8.65 33.44
CA MET A 695 -11.86 8.47 32.03
C MET A 695 -12.93 7.70 31.23
N MET A 696 -13.49 6.63 31.82
CA MET A 696 -14.47 5.76 31.17
C MET A 696 -15.88 6.39 31.05
N SER A 697 -16.15 7.46 31.80
CA SER A 697 -17.49 8.07 31.88
C SER A 697 -17.57 9.50 31.32
N LEU A 698 -16.44 10.14 31.05
CA LEU A 698 -16.36 11.43 30.36
C LEU A 698 -16.79 11.32 28.88
N PRO A 699 -17.20 12.43 28.23
CA PRO A 699 -17.63 12.41 26.84
C PRO A 699 -16.45 12.09 25.91
N GLY A 700 -16.52 10.91 25.27
CA GLY A 700 -15.52 10.46 24.31
C GLY A 700 -15.25 8.95 24.41
N SER A 701 -14.25 8.51 23.65
CA SER A 701 -13.76 7.13 23.68
C SER A 701 -12.50 7.03 24.54
N PRO A 702 -12.48 6.16 25.57
CA PRO A 702 -11.35 6.04 26.48
C PRO A 702 -10.18 5.29 25.84
N MET A 703 -8.96 5.68 26.23
CA MET A 703 -7.72 5.06 25.78
C MET A 703 -6.86 4.71 27.00
N LEU A 704 -6.58 3.42 27.17
CA LEU A 704 -5.72 2.89 28.21
C LEU A 704 -4.29 2.78 27.68
N TYR A 705 -3.31 3.11 28.51
CA TYR A 705 -1.91 2.85 28.22
C TYR A 705 -1.48 1.53 28.84
N TYR A 706 -0.76 0.69 28.09
CA TYR A 706 -0.48 -0.68 28.53
C TYR A 706 0.19 -0.73 29.90
N GLY A 707 -0.35 -1.54 30.81
CA GLY A 707 0.17 -1.72 32.17
C GLY A 707 -0.44 -0.78 33.22
N ASP A 708 -1.15 0.29 32.83
CA ASP A 708 -1.86 1.13 33.80
C ASP A 708 -3.02 0.36 34.45
N GLU A 709 -3.59 -0.63 33.78
CA GLU A 709 -4.66 -1.49 34.31
C GLU A 709 -4.19 -2.39 35.48
N ILE A 710 -2.88 -2.65 35.58
CA ILE A 710 -2.27 -3.33 36.72
C ILE A 710 -1.53 -2.34 37.65
N GLY A 711 -1.44 -1.06 37.31
CA GLY A 711 -0.74 -0.06 38.11
C GLY A 711 0.79 -0.14 38.00
N MET A 712 1.31 -0.37 36.79
CA MET A 712 2.75 -0.33 36.55
C MET A 712 3.38 1.02 36.93
N GLY A 713 4.62 0.95 37.42
CA GLY A 713 5.44 2.11 37.76
C GLY A 713 6.24 2.67 36.60
N ASP A 714 7.18 3.56 36.90
CA ASP A 714 8.12 4.13 35.95
C ASP A 714 9.57 3.87 36.39
N ASN A 715 10.51 3.97 35.44
CA ASN A 715 11.95 3.94 35.72
C ASN A 715 12.61 5.25 35.27
N LEU A 716 12.69 6.21 36.20
CA LEU A 716 13.27 7.54 35.95
C LEU A 716 14.79 7.54 35.68
N MET A 717 15.47 6.40 35.77
CA MET A 717 16.88 6.27 35.37
C MET A 717 17.04 6.11 33.86
N LEU A 718 15.98 5.74 33.15
CA LEU A 718 15.95 5.66 31.69
C LEU A 718 15.85 7.06 31.07
N ARG A 719 16.24 7.20 29.81
CA ARG A 719 16.31 8.50 29.13
C ARG A 719 14.95 8.89 28.56
N GLY A 720 14.70 10.19 28.43
CA GLY A 720 13.49 10.72 27.77
C GLY A 720 12.20 10.04 28.22
N GLY A 721 11.40 9.62 27.24
CA GLY A 721 10.13 8.89 27.41
C GLY A 721 10.27 7.40 27.74
N GLU A 722 11.46 6.79 27.65
CA GLU A 722 11.68 5.37 27.98
C GLU A 722 11.28 5.04 29.43
N SER A 723 11.25 6.03 30.32
CA SER A 723 10.88 5.86 31.72
C SER A 723 9.49 5.25 31.92
N VAL A 724 8.59 5.42 30.96
CA VAL A 724 7.22 4.88 31.01
C VAL A 724 7.00 3.70 30.04
N ARG A 725 8.04 3.30 29.30
CA ARG A 725 7.96 2.29 28.21
C ARG A 725 8.58 0.94 28.61
N THR A 726 8.77 0.68 29.91
CA THR A 726 9.33 -0.60 30.41
C THR A 726 8.47 -1.82 30.03
N PRO A 727 9.05 -3.04 30.00
CA PRO A 727 8.31 -4.22 29.60
C PRO A 727 7.08 -4.52 30.47
N MET A 728 6.02 -5.02 29.84
CA MET A 728 4.77 -5.41 30.50
C MET A 728 4.99 -6.50 31.54
N GLN A 729 4.33 -6.39 32.70
CA GLN A 729 4.56 -7.30 33.84
C GLN A 729 3.50 -8.42 33.86
N TRP A 730 3.77 -9.53 33.16
CA TRP A 730 2.83 -10.65 33.03
C TRP A 730 2.76 -11.56 34.26
N SER A 731 3.91 -11.85 34.87
CA SER A 731 4.04 -12.85 35.95
C SER A 731 5.17 -12.46 36.92
N PRO A 732 5.29 -13.12 38.09
CA PRO A 732 6.43 -12.94 38.98
C PRO A 732 7.70 -13.68 38.52
N ASP A 733 7.66 -14.37 37.37
CA ASP A 733 8.79 -15.14 36.85
C ASP A 733 9.88 -14.24 36.24
N ARG A 734 10.94 -14.87 35.72
CA ARG A 734 12.05 -14.20 35.05
C ARG A 734 11.56 -13.13 34.08
N ASN A 735 12.19 -11.96 34.13
CA ASN A 735 11.86 -10.79 33.29
C ASN A 735 10.36 -10.48 33.28
N ALA A 736 9.67 -10.64 34.42
CA ALA A 736 8.23 -10.43 34.54
C ALA A 736 7.35 -11.31 33.64
N GLY A 737 7.89 -12.41 33.09
CA GLY A 737 7.23 -13.21 32.05
C GLY A 737 7.06 -12.49 30.70
N PHE A 738 7.77 -11.37 30.48
CA PHE A 738 7.83 -10.68 29.20
C PHE A 738 8.70 -11.43 28.19
N SER A 739 9.85 -11.95 28.64
CA SER A 739 10.85 -12.64 27.80
C SER A 739 11.57 -13.74 28.60
N HIS A 740 12.03 -14.78 27.91
CA HIS A 740 12.90 -15.82 28.49
C HIS A 740 14.41 -15.52 28.34
N SER A 741 14.76 -14.41 27.67
CA SER A 741 16.14 -14.00 27.40
C SER A 741 16.95 -13.69 28.66
N GLU A 742 18.27 -13.51 28.48
CA GLU A 742 19.11 -12.97 29.55
C GLU A 742 18.71 -11.51 29.86
N PRO A 743 18.64 -11.08 31.14
CA PRO A 743 18.15 -9.75 31.50
C PRO A 743 18.89 -8.57 30.86
N ASP A 744 20.16 -8.76 30.48
CA ASP A 744 21.00 -7.76 29.80
C ASP A 744 20.69 -7.60 28.30
N ARG A 745 19.91 -8.53 27.72
CA ARG A 745 19.43 -8.45 26.33
C ARG A 745 18.08 -7.77 26.18
N LEU A 746 17.39 -7.51 27.29
CA LEU A 746 16.08 -6.87 27.24
C LEU A 746 16.16 -5.50 26.59
N VAL A 747 15.19 -5.18 25.72
CA VAL A 747 15.06 -3.86 25.10
C VAL A 747 15.08 -2.73 26.13
N LEU A 748 14.46 -2.96 27.28
CA LEU A 748 14.48 -2.10 28.45
C LEU A 748 14.40 -2.96 29.71
N PRO A 749 14.97 -2.52 30.85
CA PRO A 749 14.91 -3.28 32.08
C PRO A 749 13.48 -3.33 32.63
N VAL A 750 13.11 -4.48 33.19
CA VAL A 750 11.89 -4.64 33.99
C VAL A 750 11.97 -3.88 35.32
N LEU A 751 10.83 -3.50 35.89
CA LEU A 751 10.81 -2.84 37.20
C LEU A 751 11.07 -3.88 38.31
N MET A 752 11.96 -3.55 39.24
CA MET A 752 12.36 -4.43 40.35
C MET A 752 12.28 -3.75 41.72
N ASP A 753 11.76 -2.51 41.78
CA ASP A 753 11.58 -1.84 43.06
C ASP A 753 10.48 -2.51 43.90
N SER A 754 10.47 -2.24 45.20
CA SER A 754 9.56 -2.91 46.14
C SER A 754 8.09 -2.50 46.01
N VAL A 755 7.78 -1.43 45.26
CA VAL A 755 6.42 -0.89 45.14
C VAL A 755 5.79 -1.29 43.81
N TYR A 756 6.51 -1.10 42.70
CA TYR A 756 6.01 -1.34 41.34
C TYR A 756 6.64 -2.55 40.65
N GLY A 757 7.64 -3.19 41.26
CA GLY A 757 8.34 -4.31 40.67
C GLY A 757 7.43 -5.50 40.36
N TYR A 758 7.79 -6.24 39.31
CA TYR A 758 6.93 -7.30 38.76
C TYR A 758 6.60 -8.44 39.74
N GLN A 759 7.39 -8.63 40.79
CA GLN A 759 7.08 -9.60 41.86
C GLN A 759 5.81 -9.22 42.65
N ALA A 760 5.54 -7.93 42.81
CA ALA A 760 4.34 -7.41 43.48
C ALA A 760 3.23 -7.07 42.49
N THR A 761 3.59 -6.48 41.35
CA THR A 761 2.65 -5.96 40.35
C THR A 761 2.74 -6.76 39.06
N ASN A 762 1.88 -7.76 38.88
CA ASN A 762 1.81 -8.50 37.62
C ASN A 762 0.40 -9.01 37.30
N VAL A 763 0.16 -9.31 36.02
CA VAL A 763 -1.14 -9.80 35.51
C VAL A 763 -1.56 -11.09 36.20
N GLU A 764 -0.67 -12.07 36.36
CA GLU A 764 -1.00 -13.36 36.97
C GLU A 764 -1.52 -13.21 38.40
N ALA A 765 -0.82 -12.45 39.25
CA ALA A 765 -1.20 -12.18 40.63
C ALA A 765 -2.53 -11.42 40.70
N GLN A 766 -2.72 -10.43 39.83
CA GLN A 766 -3.94 -9.64 39.78
C GLN A 766 -5.13 -10.41 39.22
N ARG A 767 -4.94 -11.44 38.39
CA ARG A 767 -6.05 -12.29 37.93
C ARG A 767 -6.70 -13.12 39.04
N ARG A 768 -5.99 -13.38 40.14
CA ARG A 768 -6.46 -14.26 41.24
C ARG A 768 -7.20 -13.53 42.38
N SER A 769 -7.26 -12.20 42.39
CA SER A 769 -7.76 -11.40 43.52
C SER A 769 -8.68 -10.26 43.09
N ARG A 770 -9.32 -9.55 44.05
CA ARG A 770 -10.04 -8.29 43.78
C ARG A 770 -9.04 -7.16 43.50
N SER A 771 -8.42 -7.23 42.33
CA SER A 771 -7.28 -6.41 41.90
C SER A 771 -7.70 -5.21 41.07
N LEU A 772 -6.73 -4.36 40.68
CA LEU A 772 -6.98 -3.19 39.84
C LEU A 772 -7.39 -3.65 38.46
N LEU A 773 -6.75 -4.70 37.96
CA LEU A 773 -7.09 -5.36 36.72
C LEU A 773 -8.57 -5.78 36.65
N HIS A 774 -9.08 -6.45 37.70
CA HIS A 774 -10.49 -6.86 37.75
C HIS A 774 -11.44 -5.68 37.87
N PHE A 775 -11.04 -4.63 38.61
CA PHE A 775 -11.82 -3.39 38.65
C PHE A 775 -11.90 -2.74 37.26
N THR A 776 -10.77 -2.55 36.59
CA THR A 776 -10.69 -1.95 35.24
C THR A 776 -11.54 -2.74 34.25
N ARG A 777 -11.43 -4.07 34.24
CA ARG A 777 -12.28 -4.94 33.42
C ARG A 777 -13.77 -4.73 33.70
N ARG A 778 -14.17 -4.69 34.97
CA ARG A 778 -15.57 -4.48 35.36
C ARG A 778 -16.09 -3.12 34.91
N VAL A 779 -15.27 -2.07 35.00
CA VAL A 779 -15.62 -0.72 34.51
C VAL A 779 -15.81 -0.73 33.00
N ILE A 780 -14.94 -1.41 32.24
CA ILE A 780 -15.08 -1.57 30.79
C ILE A 780 -16.37 -2.33 30.45
N GLU A 781 -16.66 -3.42 31.14
CA GLU A 781 -17.90 -4.19 30.95
C GLU A 781 -19.14 -3.33 31.23
N LEU A 782 -19.17 -2.56 32.32
CA LEU A 782 -20.26 -1.64 32.61
C LEU A 782 -20.41 -0.56 31.54
N ARG A 783 -19.30 0.00 31.07
CA ARG A 783 -19.30 0.98 29.97
C ARG A 783 -19.91 0.40 28.71
N ARG A 784 -19.55 -0.83 28.35
CA ARG A 784 -20.04 -1.53 27.15
C ARG A 784 -21.56 -1.75 27.17
N HIS A 785 -22.13 -2.02 28.34
CA HIS A 785 -23.57 -2.21 28.51
C HIS A 785 -24.37 -0.90 28.60
N ASN A 786 -23.69 0.25 28.66
CA ASN A 786 -24.36 1.54 28.77
C ASN A 786 -23.86 2.53 27.68
N PRO A 787 -24.55 2.59 26.53
CA PRO A 787 -24.18 3.45 25.42
C PRO A 787 -24.07 4.94 25.76
N ALA A 788 -24.71 5.40 26.86
CA ALA A 788 -24.66 6.80 27.27
C ALA A 788 -23.23 7.29 27.55
N PHE A 789 -22.31 6.41 27.97
CA PHE A 789 -20.91 6.79 28.15
C PHE A 789 -20.17 7.09 26.84
N GLY A 790 -20.45 6.34 25.77
CA GLY A 790 -19.79 6.54 24.48
C GLY A 790 -20.43 7.68 23.67
N VAL A 791 -21.74 7.64 23.49
CA VAL A 791 -22.46 8.52 22.55
C VAL A 791 -23.47 9.44 23.23
N GLY A 792 -23.61 9.36 24.55
CA GLY A 792 -24.59 10.16 25.28
C GLY A 792 -24.17 11.61 25.46
N ARG A 793 -25.18 12.49 25.48
CA ARG A 793 -25.05 13.89 25.82
C ARG A 793 -24.45 14.02 27.23
N PHE A 794 -23.57 15.00 27.41
CA PHE A 794 -23.01 15.40 28.69
C PHE A 794 -23.79 16.59 29.25
N GLU A 795 -24.15 16.51 30.53
CA GLU A 795 -24.78 17.60 31.28
C GLU A 795 -24.14 17.66 32.67
N GLU A 796 -23.47 18.75 33.00
CA GLU A 796 -22.93 18.95 34.35
C GLU A 796 -24.07 19.18 35.35
N VAL A 797 -23.96 18.55 36.52
CA VAL A 797 -24.91 18.69 37.62
C VAL A 797 -24.28 19.56 38.70
N ALA A 798 -24.95 20.65 39.05
CA ALA A 798 -24.46 21.57 40.07
C ALA A 798 -24.33 20.86 41.44
N SER A 799 -23.16 21.03 42.06
CA SER A 799 -22.84 20.52 43.39
C SER A 799 -22.59 21.68 44.34
N THR A 800 -23.10 21.59 45.57
CA THR A 800 -22.79 22.57 46.63
C THR A 800 -21.36 22.45 47.17
N ASN A 801 -20.62 21.41 46.80
CA ASN A 801 -19.27 21.14 47.28
C ASN A 801 -18.27 21.12 46.11
N PRO A 802 -17.27 22.02 46.07
CA PRO A 802 -16.31 22.09 44.99
C PRO A 802 -15.43 20.83 44.88
N ALA A 803 -15.30 20.02 45.92
CA ALA A 803 -14.57 18.75 45.82
C ALA A 803 -15.36 17.65 45.08
N VAL A 804 -16.68 17.80 44.94
CA VAL A 804 -17.57 16.81 44.33
C VAL A 804 -17.99 17.28 42.95
N PHE A 805 -17.54 16.55 41.93
CA PHE A 805 -17.94 16.73 40.53
C PHE A 805 -19.10 15.79 40.21
N ALA A 806 -20.16 16.30 39.58
CA ALA A 806 -21.30 15.48 39.16
C ALA A 806 -21.73 15.84 37.74
N TYR A 807 -22.13 14.83 36.97
CA TYR A 807 -22.64 15.02 35.62
C TYR A 807 -23.52 13.84 35.21
N ILE A 808 -24.43 14.09 34.27
CA ILE A 808 -25.30 13.07 33.68
C ILE A 808 -24.86 12.80 32.25
N ARG A 809 -24.80 11.51 31.93
CA ARG A 809 -24.70 10.99 30.57
C ARG A 809 -26.07 10.47 30.14
N SER A 810 -26.60 11.00 29.04
CA SER A 810 -27.93 10.64 28.53
C SER A 810 -27.88 10.18 27.08
N HIS A 811 -28.40 8.99 26.79
CA HIS A 811 -28.61 8.49 25.44
C HIS A 811 -29.89 7.66 25.37
N GLN A 812 -30.88 8.11 24.60
CA GLN A 812 -32.20 7.46 24.54
C GLN A 812 -32.81 7.29 25.95
N ALA A 813 -33.11 6.06 26.37
CA ALA A 813 -33.63 5.75 27.70
C ALA A 813 -32.53 5.59 28.77
N ASP A 814 -31.27 5.43 28.36
CA ASP A 814 -30.16 5.24 29.28
C ASP A 814 -29.71 6.58 29.85
N GLN A 815 -29.80 6.73 31.17
CA GLN A 815 -29.34 7.91 31.89
C GLN A 815 -28.50 7.48 33.09
N VAL A 816 -27.28 8.02 33.17
CA VAL A 816 -26.33 7.71 34.24
C VAL A 816 -25.85 8.98 34.88
N LEU A 817 -26.11 9.13 36.17
CA LEU A 817 -25.49 10.14 37.02
C LEU A 817 -24.13 9.63 37.49
N CYS A 818 -23.08 10.33 37.09
CA CYS A 818 -21.71 10.10 37.52
C CYS A 818 -21.36 11.13 38.59
N VAL A 819 -20.84 10.67 39.72
CA VAL A 819 -20.41 11.54 40.83
C VAL A 819 -19.02 11.14 41.27
N VAL A 820 -18.12 12.10 41.40
CA VAL A 820 -16.71 11.88 41.71
C VAL A 820 -16.28 12.83 42.82
N ASN A 821 -15.58 12.32 43.83
CA ASN A 821 -14.96 13.13 44.88
C ASN A 821 -13.45 13.29 44.64
N PHE A 822 -13.01 14.48 44.27
CA PHE A 822 -11.58 14.79 44.09
C PHE A 822 -10.82 14.98 45.41
N SER A 823 -11.51 15.08 46.55
CA SER A 823 -10.84 15.16 47.85
C SER A 823 -10.38 13.79 48.32
N ARG A 824 -9.21 13.73 48.96
CA ARG A 824 -8.72 12.53 49.66
C ARG A 824 -9.50 12.23 50.93
N PHE A 825 -10.39 13.13 51.36
CA PHE A 825 -11.24 12.98 52.54
C PHE A 825 -12.69 12.73 52.14
N ALA A 826 -13.47 12.18 53.08
CA ALA A 826 -14.90 12.01 52.89
C ALA A 826 -15.59 13.37 52.72
N GLN A 827 -16.48 13.46 51.74
CA GLN A 827 -17.20 14.69 51.40
C GLN A 827 -18.71 14.45 51.44
N SER A 828 -19.43 15.50 51.84
CA SER A 828 -20.89 15.59 51.70
C SER A 828 -21.22 16.67 50.68
N ALA A 829 -22.17 16.38 49.80
CA ALA A 829 -22.63 17.30 48.77
C ALA A 829 -24.15 17.22 48.60
N ARG A 830 -24.74 18.30 48.09
CA ARG A 830 -26.10 18.31 47.58
C ARG A 830 -26.05 18.58 46.08
N LEU A 831 -26.75 17.75 45.31
CA LEU A 831 -26.78 17.81 43.85
C LEU A 831 -28.12 18.35 43.36
N ASP A 832 -28.09 19.28 42.40
CA ASP A 832 -29.33 19.75 41.76
C ASP A 832 -29.85 18.71 40.76
N LEU A 833 -30.82 17.91 41.18
CA LEU A 833 -31.44 16.84 40.39
C LEU A 833 -32.95 17.05 40.22
N ALA A 834 -33.47 18.26 40.39
CA ALA A 834 -34.92 18.52 40.39
C ALA A 834 -35.61 18.05 39.09
N GLY A 835 -34.92 18.10 37.95
CA GLY A 835 -35.40 17.59 36.66
C GLY A 835 -35.60 16.07 36.59
N TYR A 836 -35.11 15.33 37.59
CA TYR A 836 -35.16 13.87 37.70
C TYR A 836 -36.02 13.41 38.88
N ALA A 837 -36.89 14.28 39.41
CA ALA A 837 -37.77 13.98 40.53
C ALA A 837 -38.59 12.70 40.33
N ASN A 838 -38.81 11.97 41.42
CA ASN A 838 -39.46 10.66 41.53
C ASN A 838 -38.68 9.46 40.96
N ARG A 839 -37.53 9.68 40.32
CA ARG A 839 -36.65 8.58 39.93
C ARG A 839 -35.86 8.05 41.13
N THR A 840 -35.57 6.75 41.11
CA THR A 840 -34.76 6.10 42.14
C THR A 840 -33.39 5.76 41.55
N PRO A 841 -32.30 6.44 41.95
CA PRO A 841 -30.98 6.13 41.45
C PRO A 841 -30.57 4.71 41.84
N VAL A 842 -29.97 3.98 40.91
CA VAL A 842 -29.51 2.60 41.11
C VAL A 842 -28.02 2.51 40.82
N GLU A 843 -27.25 2.12 41.82
CA GLU A 843 -25.79 2.01 41.72
C GLU A 843 -25.39 0.93 40.70
N ALA A 844 -24.57 1.31 39.72
CA ALA A 844 -24.35 0.53 38.50
C ALA A 844 -23.54 -0.75 38.72
N PHE A 845 -22.69 -0.82 39.75
CA PHE A 845 -21.84 -1.99 39.99
C PHE A 845 -22.62 -3.09 40.71
N GLY A 846 -23.25 -2.78 41.84
CA GLY A 846 -23.91 -3.72 42.74
C GLY A 846 -25.44 -3.71 42.69
N GLY A 847 -26.06 -2.75 41.99
CA GLY A 847 -27.52 -2.67 41.85
C GLY A 847 -28.25 -2.10 43.07
N SER A 848 -27.52 -1.48 44.00
CA SER A 848 -28.11 -0.91 45.22
C SER A 848 -28.99 0.30 44.89
N ARG A 849 -30.22 0.32 45.43
CA ARG A 849 -31.15 1.45 45.26
C ARG A 849 -30.85 2.54 46.28
N PHE A 850 -30.77 3.77 45.81
CA PHE A 850 -30.62 4.97 46.61
C PHE A 850 -31.98 5.56 46.98
N LEU A 851 -32.00 6.66 47.74
CA LEU A 851 -33.25 7.36 48.05
C LEU A 851 -33.86 7.94 46.76
N PRO A 852 -35.20 8.00 46.64
CA PRO A 852 -35.84 8.66 45.51
C PRO A 852 -35.44 10.14 45.43
N ILE A 853 -35.26 10.63 44.21
CA ILE A 853 -34.98 12.04 43.95
C ILE A 853 -36.24 12.86 44.23
N GLY A 854 -36.12 13.87 45.08
CA GLY A 854 -37.19 14.85 45.36
C GLY A 854 -37.04 16.13 44.52
N HIS A 855 -37.75 17.18 44.94
CA HIS A 855 -37.61 18.52 44.35
C HIS A 855 -36.51 19.36 45.05
N GLU A 856 -36.02 18.91 46.20
CA GLU A 856 -34.92 19.54 46.93
C GLU A 856 -33.56 18.98 46.45
N PRO A 857 -32.46 19.73 46.60
CA PRO A 857 -31.13 19.24 46.27
C PRO A 857 -30.79 17.91 46.94
N TYR A 858 -30.42 16.92 46.12
CA TYR A 858 -30.27 15.52 46.50
C TYR A 858 -28.99 15.32 47.35
N PRO A 859 -29.11 14.88 48.62
CA PRO A 859 -27.96 14.72 49.50
C PRO A 859 -27.18 13.44 49.18
N LEU A 860 -25.86 13.53 49.16
CA LEU A 860 -24.96 12.41 48.89
C LEU A 860 -23.67 12.52 49.71
N ASN A 861 -23.14 11.38 50.15
CA ASN A 861 -21.86 11.28 50.83
C ASN A 861 -20.93 10.33 50.05
N LEU A 862 -19.68 10.74 49.89
CA LEU A 862 -18.64 9.97 49.22
C LEU A 862 -17.43 9.80 50.13
N ALA A 863 -16.79 8.63 50.07
CA ALA A 863 -15.48 8.44 50.67
C ALA A 863 -14.41 9.28 49.94
N GLY A 864 -13.24 9.43 50.54
CA GLY A 864 -12.08 10.05 49.88
C GLY A 864 -11.75 9.34 48.57
N HIS A 865 -11.60 10.09 47.50
CA HIS A 865 -11.44 9.58 46.13
C HIS A 865 -12.51 8.54 45.73
N GLY A 866 -13.70 8.61 46.34
CA GLY A 866 -14.83 7.77 45.99
C GLY A 866 -15.58 8.29 44.78
N PHE A 867 -16.28 7.41 44.09
CA PHE A 867 -17.17 7.76 42.99
C PHE A 867 -18.44 6.90 43.01
N TYR A 868 -19.48 7.36 42.32
CA TYR A 868 -20.68 6.59 42.02
C TYR A 868 -21.04 6.73 40.54
N TRP A 869 -21.49 5.63 39.96
CA TRP A 869 -22.28 5.62 38.73
C TRP A 869 -23.68 5.15 39.09
N LEU A 870 -24.67 6.01 38.91
CA LEU A 870 -26.05 5.77 39.30
C LEU A 870 -26.95 5.82 38.07
N ASN A 871 -27.51 4.67 37.67
CA ASN A 871 -28.53 4.63 36.64
C ASN A 871 -29.79 5.33 37.14
N LEU A 872 -30.42 6.14 36.29
CA LEU A 872 -31.66 6.87 36.59
C LEU A 872 -32.82 6.29 35.76
N PRO A 873 -33.35 5.11 36.13
CA PRO A 873 -34.46 4.49 35.40
C PRO A 873 -35.66 5.44 35.32
N ALA A 874 -36.34 5.40 34.18
CA ALA A 874 -37.51 6.23 33.89
C ALA A 874 -38.70 5.92 34.81
#